data_AF-A0A2S4VRG1-F1
#
_entry.id   AF-A0A2S4VRG1-F1
#
_cell.length_a   1.000
_cell.length_b   1.000
_cell.length_c   1.000
_cell.angle_alpha   90.00
_cell.angle_beta   90.00
_cell.angle_gamma   90.00
#
_symmetry.space_group_name_H-M   'P 1'
#
loop_
_entity.id
_entity.type
_entity.pdbx_description
1 polymer ?
#
loop_
_entity_poly.entity_id
_entity_poly.type
_entity_poly.pdbx_seq_one_letter_code
_entity_poly.pdbx_strand_id
1 'polypeptide(L)'
;MLMANPTEELDGGFQRHPLKDIGYGSIAGICSKLFEHPFDLVKVRLQSQPLHLPSRYNGPVDCFRQTVGHEGFRGLYRGVSMPVVGAMAENATLFLVYGQVQQLIRRLAFPDQVIERRPPPLPLGYLSIAAACGGAMASLILTPIELVKCKMQVQQIAADPTNNKVGPLGIVRSVLKRDGFAGLWLGQTGTLLRETGGAAIWFCTFESIVALFVKRHQEQQQQSTGLPNNRVLSKDDLSSPELMISGGIAGILYNLVFFPADSIKSTIQTASELIPTSTSQTPTNNGFLNVGRQIVQNRGWKGLYAGCGITCLRSAPSSALIFWITKMATGRWTARRLNLSINRQHNLRPKNTAAYSTIKTEETRISRLPNGIRVTTEPTPGHFIGAGVYVDAGSRYESDYLRGSTHLTDRMAFKSTQNRTTEQISLEIEQLGGSFFASSGRDTVLYQATSYPDSLSSVLSVLSDTALNPVLKESELLVEQQAAEWEVNEINKKPEYMIPEILHETAFPKNTLGLPLICPKDRIHSITPEVLWSYRSLFFKPERIVVAGVGVDHDTFLAHAEKYFGDFKSVTPTVPLNNNHITASFTPTASSTNPILGSTQSTKSMLSKAFATTTNISPLDLTTGAPLQSFEELINAKPIYKGGEVRIPGKMEGNLAHIYIGFEAPSVHDEDLYAIACTHIMLGGGSSFSAGGPGKGMYSRLYTNVLNPHPEVDFCQAFHHTYSDAGLFGIAIAVQPEFANQVPQIIATQLDLISRDQNRGGITEAQLRRAKNQLRSTMMYGLESRLLQVEDLGRQVQTAGRKKPWSEVWERIESLTIKDIHQAISKIIRPGTKRSSSSTPNLKEFSGVPTIVATGQIDRLGDIQDLLKRYGIGHSQPKSNRL
;
A
#
# COMPACT_ATOMS: atom_id res chain seq x y z
N MET A 1 8.61 -12.73 24.68
CA MET A 1 7.76 -11.98 25.62
C MET A 1 8.58 -10.86 26.27
N LEU A 2 8.97 -9.87 25.47
CA LEU A 2 9.57 -8.62 25.93
C LEU A 2 8.80 -7.54 25.20
N MET A 3 7.76 -7.04 25.86
CA MET A 3 7.04 -5.88 25.39
C MET A 3 7.98 -4.68 25.55
N ALA A 4 8.60 -4.28 24.44
CA ALA A 4 8.92 -2.87 24.27
C ALA A 4 7.58 -2.13 24.38
N ASN A 5 7.47 -1.21 25.34
CA ASN A 5 6.34 -0.30 25.42
C ASN A 5 6.17 0.34 24.03
N PRO A 6 5.01 0.22 23.36
CA PRO A 6 4.78 0.90 22.08
C PRO A 6 4.74 2.44 22.21
N THR A 7 4.90 2.97 23.42
CA THR A 7 4.68 4.38 23.77
C THR A 7 5.97 5.17 24.03
N GLU A 8 7.15 4.56 24.01
CA GLU A 8 8.42 5.24 24.30
C GLU A 8 9.50 4.94 23.24
N GLU A 9 9.41 5.54 22.04
CA GLU A 9 10.57 5.68 21.15
C GLU A 9 10.49 7.00 20.37
N LEU A 10 10.80 8.11 21.04
CA LEU A 10 11.17 9.37 20.36
C LEU A 10 12.10 10.17 21.28
N ASP A 11 13.35 9.75 21.45
CA ASP A 11 14.43 10.70 21.71
C ASP A 11 15.65 10.31 20.87
N GLY A 12 16.40 11.34 20.46
CA GLY A 12 17.33 11.31 19.35
C GLY A 12 18.32 10.14 19.36
N GLY A 13 18.36 9.40 18.24
CA GLY A 13 19.39 8.40 17.96
C GLY A 13 18.80 7.07 17.50
N PHE A 14 18.82 6.84 16.18
CA PHE A 14 18.56 5.55 15.51
C PHE A 14 17.14 4.96 15.68
N GLN A 15 16.27 5.26 14.71
CA GLN A 15 14.92 4.68 14.58
C GLN A 15 14.99 3.15 14.39
N ARG A 16 14.43 2.38 15.33
CA ARG A 16 14.19 0.94 15.20
C ARG A 16 12.96 0.67 14.33
N HIS A 17 12.89 -0.51 13.72
CA HIS A 17 11.90 -0.85 12.68
C HIS A 17 10.89 -1.86 13.27
N PRO A 18 9.64 -1.48 13.56
CA PRO A 18 8.69 -2.31 14.32
C PRO A 18 8.45 -3.70 13.71
N LEU A 19 8.37 -3.79 12.38
CA LEU A 19 8.22 -5.08 11.68
C LEU A 19 9.46 -5.99 11.82
N LYS A 20 10.66 -5.41 11.95
CA LYS A 20 11.89 -6.19 12.16
C LYS A 20 11.97 -6.66 13.60
N ASP A 21 11.55 -5.84 14.56
CA ASP A 21 11.46 -6.24 15.96
C ASP A 21 10.40 -7.34 16.17
N ILE A 22 9.28 -7.29 15.44
CA ILE A 22 8.30 -8.38 15.39
C ILE A 22 8.91 -9.64 14.75
N GLY A 23 9.65 -9.50 13.66
CA GLY A 23 10.33 -10.63 13.00
C GLY A 23 11.37 -11.30 13.90
N TYR A 24 12.24 -10.52 14.54
CA TYR A 24 13.25 -11.02 15.47
C TYR A 24 12.64 -11.55 16.76
N GLY A 25 11.60 -10.90 17.29
CA GLY A 25 10.83 -11.38 18.42
C GLY A 25 10.14 -12.72 18.13
N SER A 26 9.64 -12.91 16.90
CA SER A 26 9.03 -14.16 16.45
C SER A 26 10.07 -15.27 16.31
N ILE A 27 11.23 -15.00 15.69
CA ILE A 27 12.34 -15.96 15.57
C ILE A 27 12.86 -16.35 16.97
N ALA A 28 13.08 -15.37 17.85
CA ALA A 28 13.51 -15.61 19.23
C ALA A 28 12.47 -16.45 19.99
N GLY A 29 11.17 -16.19 19.79
CA GLY A 29 10.08 -16.96 20.36
C GLY A 29 10.05 -18.41 19.87
N ILE A 30 10.23 -18.65 18.57
CA ILE A 30 10.28 -20.00 17.99
C ILE A 30 11.50 -20.77 18.52
N CYS A 31 12.69 -20.17 18.48
CA CYS A 31 13.91 -20.81 18.99
C CYS A 31 13.83 -21.13 20.49
N SER A 32 13.26 -20.21 21.28
CA SER A 32 12.96 -20.44 22.70
C SER A 32 12.00 -21.61 22.90
N LYS A 33 10.89 -21.69 22.15
CA LYS A 33 9.94 -22.79 22.26
C LYS A 33 10.52 -24.13 21.84
N LEU A 34 11.40 -24.16 20.83
CA LEU A 34 12.12 -25.38 20.46
C LEU A 34 13.03 -25.86 21.60
N PHE A 35 13.76 -24.95 22.26
CA PHE A 35 14.59 -25.30 23.42
C PHE A 35 13.76 -25.74 24.64
N GLU A 36 12.64 -25.10 24.91
CA GLU A 36 11.77 -25.40 26.05
C GLU A 36 11.03 -26.74 25.90
N HIS A 37 10.75 -27.16 24.68
CA HIS A 37 9.81 -28.25 24.41
C HIS A 37 10.17 -29.60 25.06
N PRO A 38 11.42 -30.07 25.09
CA PRO A 38 11.80 -31.30 25.81
C PRO A 38 11.49 -31.24 27.31
N PHE A 39 11.69 -30.08 27.94
CA PHE A 39 11.40 -29.86 29.36
C PHE A 39 9.88 -29.86 29.61
N ASP A 40 9.13 -29.23 28.70
CA ASP A 40 7.67 -29.21 28.72
C ASP A 40 7.06 -30.60 28.53
N LEU A 41 7.63 -31.44 27.65
CA LEU A 41 7.20 -32.81 27.46
C LEU A 41 7.36 -33.63 28.75
N VAL A 42 8.53 -33.55 29.38
CA VAL A 42 8.81 -34.23 30.66
C VAL A 42 7.85 -33.74 31.76
N LYS A 43 7.60 -32.43 31.83
CA LYS A 43 6.64 -31.83 32.77
C LYS A 43 5.25 -32.43 32.58
N VAL A 44 4.71 -32.40 31.36
CA VAL A 44 3.34 -32.86 31.08
C VAL A 44 3.21 -34.36 31.37
N ARG A 45 4.21 -35.17 31.03
CA ARG A 45 4.21 -36.61 31.36
C ARG A 45 4.27 -36.91 32.85
N LEU A 46 4.98 -36.09 33.64
CA LEU A 46 5.01 -36.21 35.09
C LEU A 46 3.68 -35.82 35.75
N GLN A 47 3.02 -34.77 35.23
CA GLN A 47 1.71 -34.29 35.69
C GLN A 47 0.58 -35.25 35.31
N SER A 48 0.65 -35.85 34.13
CA SER A 48 -0.42 -36.65 33.52
C SER A 48 -0.30 -38.14 33.81
N GLN A 49 0.25 -38.52 34.96
CA GLN A 49 0.36 -39.93 35.31
C GLN A 49 -0.98 -40.42 35.91
N PRO A 50 -1.46 -41.64 35.57
CA PRO A 50 -2.68 -42.18 36.14
C PRO A 50 -2.64 -42.15 37.67
N LEU A 51 -3.70 -41.66 38.30
CA LEU A 51 -3.79 -41.52 39.76
C LEU A 51 -4.07 -42.85 40.48
N HIS A 52 -4.64 -43.82 39.77
CA HIS A 52 -5.05 -45.13 40.29
C HIS A 52 -3.98 -46.23 40.12
N LEU A 53 -2.85 -45.92 39.47
CA LEU A 53 -1.73 -46.83 39.24
C LEU A 53 -0.47 -46.30 39.92
N PRO A 54 0.50 -47.16 40.27
CA PRO A 54 1.80 -46.72 40.74
C PRO A 54 2.47 -45.78 39.73
N SER A 55 3.24 -44.80 40.22
CA SER A 55 3.89 -43.80 39.38
C SER A 55 4.81 -44.48 38.36
N ARG A 56 4.56 -44.25 37.07
CA ARG A 56 5.39 -44.78 35.97
C ARG A 56 6.78 -44.16 35.94
N TYR A 57 6.88 -42.90 36.38
CA TYR A 57 8.12 -42.15 36.48
C TYR A 57 8.37 -41.75 37.92
N ASN A 58 9.59 -41.98 38.40
CA ASN A 58 10.03 -41.60 39.75
C ASN A 58 10.57 -40.16 39.82
N GLY A 59 10.80 -39.53 38.66
CA GLY A 59 11.23 -38.13 38.59
C GLY A 59 11.52 -37.66 37.15
N PRO A 60 11.95 -36.39 36.98
CA PRO A 60 12.20 -35.80 35.66
C PRO A 60 13.30 -36.50 34.86
N VAL A 61 14.40 -36.90 35.52
CA VAL A 61 15.52 -37.58 34.86
C VAL A 61 15.12 -38.98 34.38
N ASP A 62 14.34 -39.69 35.19
CA ASP A 62 13.80 -41.01 34.86
C ASP A 62 12.82 -40.92 33.67
N CYS A 63 11.89 -39.96 33.72
CA CYS A 63 10.98 -39.68 32.60
C CYS A 63 11.72 -39.33 31.30
N PHE A 64 12.77 -38.50 31.38
CA PHE A 64 13.61 -38.17 30.23
C PHE A 64 14.33 -39.41 29.66
N ARG A 65 14.99 -40.20 30.53
CA ARG A 65 15.73 -41.41 30.13
C ARG A 65 14.80 -42.44 29.49
N GLN A 66 13.65 -42.72 30.10
CA GLN A 66 12.66 -43.64 29.54
C GLN A 66 12.11 -43.14 28.20
N THR A 67 11.85 -41.84 28.07
CA THR A 67 11.36 -41.24 26.81
C THR A 67 12.40 -41.41 25.69
N VAL A 68 13.67 -41.11 25.93
CA VAL A 68 14.73 -41.29 24.94
C VAL A 68 14.95 -42.78 24.63
N GLY A 69 14.87 -43.65 25.62
CA GLY A 69 15.03 -45.10 25.43
C GLY A 69 13.92 -45.74 24.59
N HIS A 70 12.67 -45.33 24.78
CA HIS A 70 11.52 -45.94 24.09
C HIS A 70 11.11 -45.21 22.79
N GLU A 71 11.31 -43.89 22.69
CA GLU A 71 10.85 -43.07 21.56
C GLU A 71 11.99 -42.47 20.73
N GLY A 72 13.24 -42.64 21.19
CA GLY A 72 14.40 -41.96 20.62
C GLY A 72 14.39 -40.45 20.89
N PHE A 73 15.46 -39.77 20.46
CA PHE A 73 15.63 -38.34 20.69
C PHE A 73 14.55 -37.48 19.98
N ARG A 74 14.03 -37.96 18.85
CA ARG A 74 12.92 -37.29 18.13
C ARG A 74 11.60 -37.34 18.91
N GLY A 75 11.42 -38.32 19.80
CA GLY A 75 10.27 -38.40 20.71
C GLY A 75 10.14 -37.20 21.64
N LEU A 76 11.28 -36.60 22.03
CA LEU A 76 11.31 -35.39 22.87
C LEU A 76 10.64 -34.18 22.23
N TYR A 77 10.52 -34.14 20.89
CA TYR A 77 9.94 -33.05 20.12
C TYR A 77 8.51 -33.32 19.64
N ARG A 78 7.86 -34.37 20.16
CA ARG A 78 6.48 -34.70 19.82
C ARG A 78 5.51 -33.60 20.24
N GLY A 79 4.70 -33.13 19.30
CA GLY A 79 3.68 -32.09 19.54
C GLY A 79 4.22 -30.65 19.56
N VAL A 80 5.46 -30.41 19.11
CA VAL A 80 6.10 -29.07 19.14
C VAL A 80 5.40 -28.00 18.29
N SER A 81 4.60 -28.39 17.30
CA SER A 81 3.84 -27.45 16.47
C SER A 81 2.81 -26.65 17.27
N MET A 82 2.11 -27.26 18.23
CA MET A 82 1.08 -26.58 19.03
C MET A 82 1.66 -25.50 19.97
N PRO A 83 2.77 -25.73 20.71
CA PRO A 83 3.48 -24.68 21.44
C PRO A 83 3.96 -23.50 20.59
N VAL A 84 4.41 -23.75 19.36
CA VAL A 84 4.83 -22.67 18.45
C VAL A 84 3.64 -21.82 18.04
N VAL A 85 2.54 -22.45 17.62
CA VAL A 85 1.29 -21.76 17.29
C VAL A 85 0.72 -21.02 18.50
N GLY A 86 0.76 -21.66 19.68
CA GLY A 86 0.33 -21.05 20.93
C GLY A 86 1.11 -19.81 21.30
N ALA A 87 2.45 -19.83 21.18
CA ALA A 87 3.28 -18.66 21.44
C ALA A 87 2.98 -17.49 20.49
N MET A 88 2.65 -17.78 19.23
CA MET A 88 2.25 -16.75 18.27
C MET A 88 0.90 -16.13 18.64
N ALA A 89 -0.10 -16.97 18.96
CA ALA A 89 -1.43 -16.54 19.35
C ALA A 89 -1.43 -15.75 20.67
N GLU A 90 -0.63 -16.18 21.64
CA GLU A 90 -0.44 -15.51 22.93
C GLU A 90 0.15 -14.11 22.76
N ASN A 91 1.26 -13.99 22.00
CA ASN A 91 1.89 -12.68 21.76
C ASN A 91 0.96 -11.73 21.01
N ALA A 92 0.21 -12.21 20.02
CA ALA A 92 -0.76 -11.40 19.28
C ALA A 92 -1.89 -10.89 20.19
N THR A 93 -2.42 -11.77 21.04
CA THR A 93 -3.52 -11.43 21.96
C THR A 93 -3.07 -10.43 23.01
N LEU A 94 -1.90 -10.68 23.63
CA LEU A 94 -1.34 -9.76 24.61
C LEU A 94 -1.06 -8.39 23.98
N PHE A 95 -0.52 -8.31 22.76
CA PHE A 95 -0.26 -7.01 22.12
C PHE A 95 -1.55 -6.20 21.91
N LEU A 96 -2.62 -6.84 21.42
CA LEU A 96 -3.88 -6.16 21.14
C LEU A 96 -4.62 -5.74 22.42
N VAL A 97 -4.74 -6.66 23.38
CA VAL A 97 -5.57 -6.46 24.58
C VAL A 97 -4.86 -5.58 25.59
N TYR A 98 -3.56 -5.78 25.80
CA TYR A 98 -2.81 -5.02 26.80
C TYR A 98 -2.81 -3.52 26.51
N GLY A 99 -2.56 -3.11 25.26
CA GLY A 99 -2.58 -1.70 24.86
C GLY A 99 -3.96 -1.07 25.00
N GLN A 100 -5.02 -1.78 24.62
CA GLN A 100 -6.41 -1.30 24.76
C GLN A 100 -6.82 -1.16 26.23
N VAL A 101 -6.46 -2.13 27.08
CA VAL A 101 -6.77 -2.07 28.51
C VAL A 101 -5.98 -0.94 29.20
N GLN A 102 -4.72 -0.72 28.84
CA GLN A 102 -3.96 0.43 29.34
C GLN A 102 -4.62 1.77 28.96
N GLN A 103 -5.09 1.91 27.71
CA GLN A 103 -5.81 3.11 27.28
C GLN A 103 -7.14 3.28 28.01
N LEU A 104 -7.88 2.19 28.24
CA LEU A 104 -9.12 2.22 29.01
C LEU A 104 -8.88 2.63 30.47
N ILE A 105 -7.86 2.07 31.12
CA ILE A 105 -7.46 2.44 32.49
C ILE A 105 -7.09 3.92 32.54
N ARG A 106 -6.34 4.43 31.56
CA ARG A 106 -6.00 5.86 31.49
C ARG A 106 -7.25 6.73 31.36
N ARG A 107 -8.22 6.35 30.53
CA ARG A 107 -9.49 7.09 30.38
C ARG A 107 -10.33 7.10 31.65
N LEU A 108 -10.31 6.02 32.44
CA LEU A 108 -11.16 5.88 33.63
C LEU A 108 -10.51 6.40 34.91
N ALA A 109 -9.21 6.17 35.11
CA ALA A 109 -8.51 6.49 36.35
C ALA A 109 -7.62 7.75 36.26
N PHE A 110 -7.23 8.17 35.05
CA PHE A 110 -6.34 9.32 34.82
C PHE A 110 -6.77 10.16 33.61
N PRO A 111 -8.00 10.72 33.60
CA PRO A 111 -8.55 11.42 32.43
C PRO A 111 -7.68 12.59 31.97
N ASP A 112 -7.00 13.29 32.89
CA ASP A 112 -6.10 14.41 32.59
C ASP A 112 -4.86 13.99 31.78
N GLN A 113 -4.41 12.74 31.91
CA GLN A 113 -3.25 12.20 31.20
C GLN A 113 -3.57 11.74 29.77
N VAL A 114 -4.85 11.71 29.36
CA VAL A 114 -5.27 11.26 28.02
C VAL A 114 -4.95 12.32 26.94
N ILE A 115 -4.79 13.58 27.33
CA ILE A 115 -4.57 14.72 26.44
C ILE A 115 -3.07 14.88 26.06
N GLU A 116 -2.17 14.29 26.84
CA GLU A 116 -0.73 14.41 26.62
C GLU A 116 -0.22 13.51 25.50
N ARG A 117 0.66 14.05 24.64
CA ARG A 117 1.31 13.31 23.54
C ARG A 117 2.19 12.14 24.01
N ARG A 118 2.54 12.09 25.30
CA ARG A 118 3.25 10.98 25.98
C ARG A 118 2.73 10.87 27.42
N PRO A 119 1.78 9.97 27.69
CA PRO A 119 1.25 9.85 29.04
C PRO A 119 2.27 9.14 29.95
N PRO A 120 2.42 9.54 31.23
CA PRO A 120 3.41 8.97 32.13
C PRO A 120 3.19 7.46 32.34
N PRO A 121 4.22 6.68 32.73
CA PRO A 121 4.09 5.25 32.96
C PRO A 121 3.02 4.97 34.04
N LEU A 122 2.14 3.99 33.78
CA LEU A 122 1.10 3.62 34.73
C LEU A 122 1.72 3.04 36.01
N PRO A 123 1.15 3.34 37.19
CA PRO A 123 1.60 2.72 38.43
C PRO A 123 1.54 1.19 38.37
N LEU A 124 2.45 0.52 39.09
CA LEU A 124 2.65 -0.93 39.02
C LEU A 124 1.34 -1.71 39.16
N GLY A 125 0.45 -1.34 40.09
CA GLY A 125 -0.82 -2.03 40.31
C GLY A 125 -1.78 -1.99 39.11
N TYR A 126 -1.85 -0.87 38.39
CA TYR A 126 -2.64 -0.77 37.16
C TYR A 126 -2.03 -1.55 36.01
N LEU A 127 -0.69 -1.62 35.97
CA LEU A 127 0.04 -2.44 35.02
C LEU A 127 -0.24 -3.94 35.22
N SER A 128 -0.33 -4.37 36.48
CA SER A 128 -0.72 -5.74 36.87
C SER A 128 -2.13 -6.09 36.39
N ILE A 129 -3.07 -5.16 36.54
CA ILE A 129 -4.46 -5.34 36.10
C ILE A 129 -4.52 -5.45 34.57
N ALA A 130 -3.79 -4.58 33.85
CA ALA A 130 -3.70 -4.67 32.39
C ALA A 130 -3.11 -6.01 31.92
N ALA A 131 -2.05 -6.47 32.59
CA ALA A 131 -1.45 -7.78 32.33
C ALA A 131 -2.41 -8.93 32.62
N ALA A 132 -3.16 -8.87 33.73
CA ALA A 132 -4.16 -9.87 34.10
C ALA A 132 -5.29 -9.96 33.06
N CYS A 133 -5.84 -8.81 32.61
CA CYS A 133 -6.86 -8.78 31.55
C CYS A 133 -6.33 -9.35 30.23
N GLY A 134 -5.09 -9.03 29.87
CA GLY A 134 -4.42 -9.61 28.70
C GLY A 134 -4.29 -11.13 28.80
N GLY A 135 -3.83 -11.64 29.95
CA GLY A 135 -3.73 -13.07 30.23
C GLY A 135 -5.09 -13.79 30.22
N ALA A 136 -6.14 -13.14 30.74
CA ALA A 136 -7.50 -13.68 30.72
C ALA A 136 -8.01 -13.87 29.29
N MET A 137 -7.81 -12.89 28.41
CA MET A 137 -8.18 -13.00 27.01
C MET A 137 -7.32 -14.04 26.26
N ALA A 138 -6.01 -14.04 26.52
CA ALA A 138 -5.10 -15.03 25.96
C ALA A 138 -5.51 -16.46 26.32
N SER A 139 -6.02 -16.68 27.54
CA SER A 139 -6.49 -18.01 27.98
C SER A 139 -7.57 -18.60 27.07
N LEU A 140 -8.51 -17.79 26.58
CA LEU A 140 -9.61 -18.26 25.72
C LEU A 140 -9.10 -18.81 24.39
N ILE A 141 -8.02 -18.24 23.87
CA ILE A 141 -7.38 -18.66 22.62
C ILE A 141 -6.41 -19.82 22.87
N LEU A 142 -5.71 -19.81 24.01
CA LEU A 142 -4.72 -20.81 24.36
C LEU A 142 -5.30 -22.15 24.79
N THR A 143 -6.45 -22.19 25.47
CA THR A 143 -7.02 -23.45 25.97
C THR A 143 -7.20 -24.54 24.89
N PRO A 144 -7.78 -24.28 23.70
CA PRO A 144 -7.85 -25.30 22.66
C PRO A 144 -6.48 -25.74 22.13
N ILE A 145 -5.51 -24.82 22.04
CA ILE A 145 -4.15 -25.10 21.59
C ILE A 145 -3.41 -25.97 22.62
N GLU A 146 -3.54 -25.64 23.90
CA GLU A 146 -2.96 -26.39 25.01
C GLU A 146 -3.59 -27.77 25.16
N LEU A 147 -4.91 -27.90 24.96
CA LEU A 147 -5.60 -29.19 25.00
C LEU A 147 -5.00 -30.17 23.98
N VAL A 148 -4.83 -29.73 22.73
CA VAL A 148 -4.24 -30.55 21.66
C VAL A 148 -2.76 -30.86 21.98
N LYS A 149 -1.99 -29.87 22.45
CA LYS A 149 -0.60 -30.07 22.90
C LYS A 149 -0.52 -31.19 23.96
N CYS A 150 -1.29 -31.07 25.04
CA CYS A 150 -1.24 -32.00 26.16
C CYS A 150 -1.63 -33.42 25.73
N LYS A 151 -2.68 -33.58 24.91
CA LYS A 151 -3.08 -34.89 24.35
C LYS A 151 -1.97 -35.50 23.48
N MET A 152 -1.36 -34.73 22.58
CA MET A 152 -0.24 -35.21 21.74
C MET A 152 0.97 -35.70 22.55
N GLN A 153 1.23 -35.07 23.69
CA GLN A 153 2.37 -35.37 24.57
C GLN A 153 2.19 -36.64 25.42
N VAL A 154 0.96 -37.16 25.55
CA VAL A 154 0.64 -38.38 26.34
C VAL A 154 0.20 -39.60 25.51
N GLN A 155 0.00 -39.45 24.19
CA GLN A 155 -0.51 -40.51 23.29
C GLN A 155 0.23 -41.86 23.32
N GLN A 156 1.51 -41.94 23.75
CA GLN A 156 2.24 -43.22 23.86
C GLN A 156 2.26 -43.80 25.28
N ILE A 157 1.76 -43.04 26.24
CA ILE A 157 1.49 -43.49 27.62
C ILE A 157 0.02 -43.93 27.73
N ALA A 158 -0.80 -43.62 26.72
CA ALA A 158 -2.17 -44.04 26.57
C ALA A 158 -2.33 -45.57 26.64
N ALA A 159 -3.49 -46.01 27.12
CA ALA A 159 -3.77 -47.40 27.46
C ALA A 159 -3.77 -48.37 26.26
N ASP A 160 -3.82 -47.86 25.02
CA ASP A 160 -3.93 -48.68 23.80
C ASP A 160 -2.78 -48.37 22.81
N PRO A 161 -1.71 -49.20 22.75
CA PRO A 161 -0.53 -48.96 21.90
C PRO A 161 -0.78 -49.10 20.40
N THR A 162 -1.94 -49.65 20.01
CA THR A 162 -2.29 -50.00 18.62
C THR A 162 -2.88 -48.84 17.82
N ASN A 163 -3.22 -47.73 18.48
CA ASN A 163 -3.87 -46.60 17.85
C ASN A 163 -2.84 -45.74 17.07
N ASN A 164 -3.09 -45.55 15.76
CA ASN A 164 -2.22 -44.78 14.87
C ASN A 164 -1.89 -43.39 15.46
N LYS A 165 -0.66 -42.91 15.26
CA LYS A 165 -0.23 -41.58 15.73
C LYS A 165 -1.14 -40.49 15.16
N VAL A 166 -2.08 -39.99 15.94
CA VAL A 166 -3.04 -38.98 15.49
C VAL A 166 -2.41 -37.58 15.57
N GLY A 167 -2.31 -36.91 14.42
CA GLY A 167 -1.83 -35.53 14.34
C GLY A 167 -2.79 -34.50 14.97
N PRO A 168 -2.40 -33.21 15.05
CA PRO A 168 -3.17 -32.16 15.71
C PRO A 168 -4.62 -32.07 15.24
N LEU A 169 -4.86 -32.07 13.91
CA LEU A 169 -6.19 -32.00 13.31
C LEU A 169 -7.05 -33.23 13.62
N GLY A 170 -6.43 -34.40 13.76
CA GLY A 170 -7.15 -35.62 14.11
C GLY A 170 -7.63 -35.61 15.56
N ILE A 171 -6.87 -35.00 16.48
CA ILE A 171 -7.27 -34.80 17.88
C ILE A 171 -8.40 -33.77 17.96
N VAL A 172 -8.31 -32.66 17.22
CA VAL A 172 -9.41 -31.68 17.15
C VAL A 172 -10.68 -32.35 16.66
N ARG A 173 -10.59 -33.17 15.60
CA ARG A 173 -11.73 -33.91 15.05
C ARG A 173 -12.30 -34.93 16.04
N SER A 174 -11.45 -35.62 16.82
CA SER A 174 -11.92 -36.61 17.81
C SER A 174 -12.60 -35.94 19.00
N VAL A 175 -12.07 -34.80 19.48
CA VAL A 175 -12.69 -34.01 20.55
C VAL A 175 -14.03 -33.44 20.08
N LEU A 176 -14.10 -32.85 18.88
CA LEU A 176 -15.36 -32.34 18.34
C LEU A 176 -16.43 -33.43 18.18
N LYS A 177 -16.03 -34.65 17.79
CA LYS A 177 -16.95 -35.79 17.67
C LYS A 177 -17.41 -36.34 19.01
N ARG A 178 -16.56 -36.33 20.04
CA ARG A 178 -16.85 -36.94 21.35
C ARG A 178 -17.52 -35.98 22.32
N ASP A 179 -17.01 -34.75 22.41
CA ASP A 179 -17.33 -33.77 23.46
C ASP A 179 -17.98 -32.50 22.87
N GLY A 180 -18.17 -32.43 21.54
CA GLY A 180 -18.71 -31.27 20.84
C GLY A 180 -17.76 -30.06 20.80
N PHE A 181 -18.27 -28.91 20.38
CA PHE A 181 -17.48 -27.67 20.27
C PHE A 181 -16.96 -27.17 21.62
N ALA A 182 -17.80 -27.25 22.66
CA ALA A 182 -17.43 -26.86 24.02
C ALA A 182 -16.28 -27.72 24.60
N GLY A 183 -16.10 -28.95 24.11
CA GLY A 183 -15.02 -29.84 24.49
C GLY A 183 -13.62 -29.29 24.21
N LEU A 184 -13.47 -28.36 23.27
CA LEU A 184 -12.19 -27.69 22.98
C LEU A 184 -11.71 -26.78 24.14
N TRP A 185 -12.61 -26.34 25.01
CA TRP A 185 -12.29 -25.51 26.18
C TRP A 185 -12.17 -26.33 27.47
N LEU A 186 -12.00 -27.65 27.36
CA LEU A 186 -11.75 -28.50 28.51
C LEU A 186 -10.46 -28.07 29.24
N GLY A 187 -10.58 -27.73 30.53
CA GLY A 187 -9.49 -27.20 31.35
C GLY A 187 -9.39 -25.67 31.38
N GLN A 188 -10.34 -24.94 30.78
CA GLN A 188 -10.36 -23.46 30.76
C GLN A 188 -10.14 -22.82 32.12
N THR A 189 -10.74 -23.33 33.21
CA THR A 189 -10.54 -22.76 34.56
C THR A 189 -9.09 -22.78 34.99
N GLY A 190 -8.36 -23.87 34.68
CA GLY A 190 -6.94 -23.98 34.98
C GLY A 190 -6.07 -23.09 34.11
N THR A 191 -6.37 -23.01 32.80
CA THR A 191 -5.69 -22.08 31.90
C THR A 191 -5.92 -20.63 32.31
N LEU A 192 -7.18 -20.25 32.61
CA LEU A 192 -7.54 -18.89 33.00
C LEU A 192 -6.81 -18.45 34.27
N LEU A 193 -6.81 -19.29 35.32
CA LEU A 193 -6.09 -19.00 36.57
C LEU A 193 -4.59 -18.83 36.33
N ARG A 194 -4.00 -19.73 35.53
CA ARG A 194 -2.57 -19.69 35.21
C ARG A 194 -2.19 -18.44 34.41
N GLU A 195 -2.92 -18.13 33.35
CA GLU A 195 -2.58 -17.02 32.45
C GLU A 195 -2.89 -15.66 33.07
N THR A 196 -4.03 -15.51 33.75
CA THR A 196 -4.43 -14.24 34.39
C THR A 196 -3.50 -13.89 35.55
N GLY A 197 -3.39 -14.80 36.51
CA GLY A 197 -2.57 -14.58 37.69
C GLY A 197 -1.08 -14.63 37.37
N GLY A 198 -0.70 -15.48 36.43
CA GLY A 198 0.68 -15.61 36.00
C GLY A 198 1.22 -14.40 35.26
N ALA A 199 0.44 -13.82 34.34
CA ALA A 199 0.81 -12.56 33.68
C ALA A 199 0.98 -11.43 34.70
N ALA A 200 0.06 -11.29 35.66
CA ALA A 200 0.16 -10.29 36.71
C ALA A 200 1.46 -10.43 37.53
N ILE A 201 1.76 -11.64 38.02
CA ILE A 201 2.97 -11.91 38.83
C ILE A 201 4.24 -11.71 38.00
N TRP A 202 4.26 -12.20 36.77
CA TRP A 202 5.42 -12.07 35.90
C TRP A 202 5.76 -10.59 35.66
N PHE A 203 4.77 -9.78 35.27
CA PHE A 203 4.97 -8.35 35.03
C PHE A 203 5.32 -7.58 36.30
N CYS A 204 4.65 -7.85 37.42
CA CYS A 204 4.98 -7.22 38.71
C CYS A 204 6.43 -7.46 39.11
N THR A 205 6.86 -8.71 39.01
CA THR A 205 8.18 -9.15 39.45
C THR A 205 9.26 -8.58 38.53
N PHE A 206 9.02 -8.63 37.22
CA PHE A 206 9.94 -8.09 36.24
C PHE A 206 10.16 -6.58 36.44
N GLU A 207 9.09 -5.79 36.52
CA GLU A 207 9.19 -4.33 36.67
C GLU A 207 9.72 -3.93 38.05
N SER A 208 9.42 -4.70 39.11
CA SER A 208 9.99 -4.45 40.45
C SER A 208 11.51 -4.65 40.47
N ILE A 209 12.02 -5.72 39.83
CA ILE A 209 13.46 -5.99 39.78
C ILE A 209 14.17 -4.96 38.89
N VAL A 210 13.56 -4.57 37.77
CA VAL A 210 14.04 -3.47 36.92
C VAL A 210 14.14 -2.16 37.71
N ALA A 211 13.10 -1.81 38.47
CA ALA A 211 13.10 -0.61 39.31
C ALA A 211 14.21 -0.63 40.38
N LEU A 212 14.49 -1.81 40.97
CA LEU A 212 15.61 -1.97 41.89
C LEU A 212 16.98 -1.73 41.22
N PHE A 213 17.19 -2.23 40.00
CA PHE A 213 18.43 -1.99 39.26
C PHE A 213 18.58 -0.53 38.85
N VAL A 214 17.50 0.12 38.36
CA VAL A 214 17.52 1.55 38.00
C VAL A 214 17.83 2.42 39.22
N LYS A 215 17.18 2.15 40.36
CA LYS A 215 17.43 2.86 41.62
C LYS A 215 18.90 2.74 42.04
N ARG A 216 19.47 1.54 41.97
CA ARG A 216 20.88 1.29 42.31
C ARG A 216 21.84 2.06 41.39
N HIS A 217 21.56 2.14 40.09
CA HIS A 217 22.38 2.89 39.14
C HIS A 217 22.27 4.40 39.33
N GLN A 218 21.07 4.90 39.68
CA GLN A 218 20.85 6.30 40.04
C GLN A 218 21.64 6.69 41.29
N GLU A 219 21.63 5.85 42.33
CA GLU A 219 22.41 6.06 43.56
C GLU A 219 23.92 6.04 43.30
N GLN A 220 24.42 5.14 42.44
CA GLN A 220 25.83 5.09 42.06
C GLN A 220 26.29 6.27 41.19
N GLN A 221 25.42 6.79 40.30
CA GLN A 221 25.74 7.98 39.50
C GLN A 221 25.76 9.26 40.34
N GLN A 222 24.86 9.39 41.33
CA GLN A 222 24.85 10.51 42.27
C GLN A 222 26.12 10.55 43.14
N GLN A 223 26.64 9.39 43.58
CA GLN A 223 27.87 9.30 44.36
C GLN A 223 29.15 9.62 43.57
N SER A 224 29.17 9.39 42.25
CA SER A 224 30.37 9.54 41.43
C SER A 224 30.55 10.92 40.78
N THR A 225 29.50 11.75 40.70
CA THR A 225 29.54 13.02 39.93
C THR A 225 29.29 14.30 40.74
N GLY A 226 28.81 14.22 41.98
CA GLY A 226 28.72 15.37 42.92
C GLY A 226 27.83 16.55 42.48
N LEU A 227 27.20 16.50 41.30
CA LEU A 227 26.32 17.51 40.72
C LEU A 227 24.97 16.86 40.36
N PRO A 228 23.82 17.51 40.60
CA PRO A 228 22.52 16.99 40.17
C PRO A 228 22.43 17.05 38.65
N ASN A 229 22.64 15.90 38.00
CA ASN A 229 22.48 15.78 36.56
C ASN A 229 20.98 15.57 36.24
N ASN A 230 20.42 16.39 35.36
CA ASN A 230 18.98 16.44 35.08
C ASN A 230 18.43 15.26 34.24
N ARG A 231 19.24 14.19 34.06
CA ARG A 231 18.88 13.02 33.24
C ARG A 231 18.34 11.90 34.13
N VAL A 232 17.05 11.61 34.01
CA VAL A 232 16.40 10.47 34.67
C VAL A 232 16.79 9.18 33.93
N LEU A 233 17.49 8.27 34.61
CA LEU A 233 17.79 6.93 34.10
C LEU A 233 16.51 6.13 33.90
N SER A 234 16.39 5.43 32.76
CA SER A 234 15.25 4.58 32.41
C SER A 234 15.66 3.12 32.22
N LYS A 235 14.69 2.24 31.94
CA LYS A 235 14.85 0.81 31.63
C LYS A 235 15.82 0.57 30.47
N ASP A 236 15.93 1.51 29.54
CA ASP A 236 16.80 1.41 28.35
C ASP A 236 18.30 1.56 28.67
N ASP A 237 18.64 2.11 29.85
CA ASP A 237 20.02 2.27 30.29
C ASP A 237 20.57 1.00 30.99
N LEU A 238 19.74 -0.03 31.21
CA LEU A 238 20.12 -1.28 31.86
C LEU A 238 20.88 -2.23 30.94
N SER A 239 21.81 -2.99 31.52
CA SER A 239 22.58 -3.98 30.78
C SER A 239 21.73 -5.21 30.45
N SER A 240 22.04 -5.87 29.32
CA SER A 240 21.30 -7.06 28.90
C SER A 240 21.33 -8.23 29.91
N PRO A 241 22.44 -8.50 30.62
CA PRO A 241 22.46 -9.49 31.70
C PRO A 241 21.48 -9.17 32.84
N GLU A 242 21.31 -7.90 33.21
CA GLU A 242 20.37 -7.50 34.26
C GLU A 242 18.92 -7.73 33.82
N LEU A 243 18.58 -7.38 32.59
CA LEU A 243 17.26 -7.67 32.01
C LEU A 243 16.98 -9.18 31.90
N MET A 244 18.01 -9.99 31.60
CA MET A 244 17.92 -11.45 31.59
C MET A 244 17.66 -12.02 32.99
N ILE A 245 18.33 -11.49 34.02
CA ILE A 245 18.12 -11.89 35.42
C ILE A 245 16.70 -11.52 35.86
N SER A 246 16.23 -10.31 35.57
CA SER A 246 14.86 -9.88 35.86
C SER A 246 13.82 -10.78 35.21
N GLY A 247 13.99 -11.11 33.91
CA GLY A 247 13.11 -12.02 33.19
C GLY A 247 13.15 -13.46 33.71
N GLY A 248 14.33 -13.95 34.07
CA GLY A 248 14.52 -15.29 34.64
C GLY A 248 13.85 -15.45 36.00
N ILE A 249 14.03 -14.49 36.91
CA ILE A 249 13.40 -14.50 38.24
C ILE A 249 11.87 -14.38 38.12
N ALA A 250 11.38 -13.47 37.27
CA ALA A 250 9.95 -13.34 36.99
C ALA A 250 9.35 -14.65 36.46
N GLY A 251 10.04 -15.33 35.54
CA GLY A 251 9.65 -16.64 35.00
C GLY A 251 9.61 -17.74 36.06
N ILE A 252 10.60 -17.79 36.95
CA ILE A 252 10.63 -18.76 38.07
C ILE A 252 9.47 -18.50 39.03
N LEU A 253 9.25 -17.24 39.43
CA LEU A 253 8.20 -16.91 40.40
C LEU A 253 6.80 -17.19 39.85
N TYR A 254 6.55 -16.84 38.58
CA TYR A 254 5.33 -17.21 37.88
C TYR A 254 5.06 -18.72 37.94
N ASN A 255 6.05 -19.52 37.51
CA ASN A 255 5.89 -20.96 37.45
C ASN A 255 5.73 -21.57 38.85
N LEU A 256 6.33 -20.98 39.89
CA LEU A 256 6.20 -21.47 41.26
C LEU A 256 4.79 -21.23 41.82
N VAL A 257 4.25 -20.02 41.67
CA VAL A 257 2.97 -19.64 42.30
C VAL A 257 1.77 -20.33 41.64
N PHE A 258 1.74 -20.42 40.31
CA PHE A 258 0.61 -20.99 39.57
C PHE A 258 0.83 -22.43 39.09
N PHE A 259 1.90 -23.09 39.57
CA PHE A 259 2.15 -24.51 39.26
C PHE A 259 0.98 -25.44 39.63
N PRO A 260 0.32 -25.30 40.80
CA PRO A 260 -0.80 -26.17 41.16
C PRO A 260 -1.95 -26.12 40.14
N ALA A 261 -2.25 -24.93 39.63
CA ALA A 261 -3.30 -24.76 38.63
C ALA A 261 -2.92 -25.41 37.29
N ASP A 262 -1.65 -25.33 36.90
CA ASP A 262 -1.13 -25.99 35.70
C ASP A 262 -1.15 -27.53 35.83
N SER A 263 -0.81 -28.07 37.00
CA SER A 263 -0.86 -29.52 37.25
C SER A 263 -2.30 -30.06 37.18
N ILE A 264 -3.27 -29.36 37.77
CA ILE A 264 -4.69 -29.74 37.70
C ILE A 264 -5.18 -29.66 36.25
N LYS A 265 -4.83 -28.57 35.53
CA LYS A 265 -5.18 -28.39 34.12
C LYS A 265 -4.67 -29.52 33.23
N SER A 266 -3.36 -29.83 33.30
CA SER A 266 -2.76 -30.89 32.50
C SER A 266 -3.39 -32.25 32.78
N THR A 267 -3.72 -32.53 34.05
CA THR A 267 -4.40 -33.78 34.44
C THR A 267 -5.79 -33.88 33.82
N ILE A 268 -6.58 -32.81 33.87
CA ILE A 268 -7.93 -32.75 33.25
C ILE A 268 -7.84 -32.94 31.73
N GLN A 269 -6.91 -32.26 31.07
CA GLN A 269 -6.77 -32.28 29.60
C GLN A 269 -6.31 -33.63 29.05
N THR A 270 -5.62 -34.44 29.86
CA THR A 270 -5.03 -35.73 29.45
C THR A 270 -5.78 -36.95 29.97
N ALA A 271 -6.67 -36.80 30.97
CA ALA A 271 -7.38 -37.91 31.62
C ALA A 271 -8.01 -38.88 30.60
N SER A 272 -8.65 -38.35 29.56
CA SER A 272 -9.36 -39.16 28.57
C SER A 272 -8.48 -39.97 27.61
N GLU A 273 -7.17 -39.71 27.55
CA GLU A 273 -6.21 -40.51 26.77
C GLU A 273 -5.63 -41.67 27.58
N LEU A 274 -5.72 -41.59 28.91
CA LEU A 274 -5.03 -42.50 29.84
C LEU A 274 -5.97 -43.57 30.42
N ILE A 275 -7.27 -43.47 30.15
CA ILE A 275 -8.29 -44.43 30.58
C ILE A 275 -8.52 -45.43 29.44
N PRO A 276 -8.49 -46.76 29.69
CA PRO A 276 -8.76 -47.79 28.67
C PRO A 276 -10.19 -47.71 28.12
N THR A 277 -10.32 -47.87 26.80
CA THR A 277 -11.60 -47.82 26.04
C THR A 277 -12.60 -48.91 26.41
N SER A 278 -12.18 -49.95 27.15
CA SER A 278 -13.00 -51.09 27.57
C SER A 278 -13.85 -50.85 28.82
N THR A 279 -13.66 -49.73 29.51
CA THR A 279 -14.48 -49.33 30.67
C THR A 279 -15.51 -48.29 30.24
N SER A 280 -16.78 -48.69 30.13
CA SER A 280 -17.94 -47.81 29.88
C SER A 280 -18.25 -46.89 31.07
N GLN A 281 -17.24 -46.23 31.63
CA GLN A 281 -17.43 -45.08 32.50
C GLN A 281 -17.15 -43.84 31.64
N THR A 282 -18.22 -43.12 31.31
CA THR A 282 -18.13 -41.73 30.83
C THR A 282 -17.14 -40.98 31.73
N PRO A 283 -16.16 -40.24 31.19
CA PRO A 283 -15.25 -39.47 32.02
C PRO A 283 -16.10 -38.52 32.85
N THR A 284 -16.20 -38.77 34.16
CA THR A 284 -16.93 -37.89 35.05
C THR A 284 -16.28 -36.52 34.92
N ASN A 285 -17.10 -35.53 34.61
CA ASN A 285 -16.70 -34.14 34.47
C ASN A 285 -16.27 -33.63 35.87
N ASN A 286 -15.10 -34.07 36.31
CA ASN A 286 -14.57 -33.79 37.63
C ASN A 286 -14.12 -32.32 37.58
N GLY A 287 -14.91 -31.45 38.22
CA GLY A 287 -14.58 -30.04 38.33
C GLY A 287 -13.16 -29.81 38.84
N PHE A 288 -12.56 -28.67 38.49
CA PHE A 288 -11.18 -28.31 38.77
C PHE A 288 -10.74 -28.61 40.22
N LEU A 289 -11.59 -28.28 41.21
CA LEU A 289 -11.33 -28.54 42.63
C LEU A 289 -11.32 -30.02 43.00
N ASN A 290 -12.17 -30.83 42.36
CA ASN A 290 -12.26 -32.26 42.63
C ASN A 290 -11.00 -33.00 42.15
N VAL A 291 -10.49 -32.63 40.97
CA VAL A 291 -9.21 -33.18 40.47
C VAL A 291 -8.05 -32.74 41.35
N GLY A 292 -8.02 -31.48 41.79
CA GLY A 292 -7.03 -31.01 42.77
C GLY A 292 -7.05 -31.81 44.06
N ARG A 293 -8.24 -32.07 44.61
CA ARG A 293 -8.42 -32.90 45.81
C ARG A 293 -7.95 -34.34 45.60
N GLN A 294 -8.24 -34.94 44.44
CA GLN A 294 -7.77 -36.30 44.10
C GLN A 294 -6.24 -36.39 43.98
N ILE A 295 -5.58 -35.37 43.43
CA ILE A 295 -4.11 -35.33 43.35
C ILE A 295 -3.51 -35.28 44.77
N VAL A 296 -4.06 -34.42 45.64
CA VAL A 296 -3.57 -34.29 47.02
C VAL A 296 -3.83 -35.56 47.84
N GLN A 297 -4.97 -36.22 47.66
CA GLN A 297 -5.30 -37.47 48.34
C GLN A 297 -4.38 -38.63 47.92
N ASN A 298 -4.05 -38.75 46.63
CA ASN A 298 -3.28 -39.89 46.12
C ASN A 298 -1.76 -39.66 46.12
N ARG A 299 -1.29 -38.42 45.98
CA ARG A 299 0.15 -38.08 45.83
C ARG A 299 0.65 -37.01 46.81
N GLY A 300 -0.21 -36.56 47.72
CA GLY A 300 0.09 -35.48 48.65
C GLY A 300 0.27 -34.12 47.96
N TRP A 301 0.61 -33.10 48.76
CA TRP A 301 0.87 -31.74 48.28
C TRP A 301 2.02 -31.66 47.27
N LYS A 302 3.00 -32.57 47.35
CA LYS A 302 4.10 -32.67 46.39
C LYS A 302 3.63 -33.08 44.99
N GLY A 303 2.50 -33.79 44.89
CA GLY A 303 1.88 -34.16 43.62
C GLY A 303 1.44 -32.96 42.78
N LEU A 304 0.99 -31.88 43.42
CA LEU A 304 0.63 -30.63 42.73
C LEU A 304 1.84 -29.91 42.12
N TYR A 305 3.06 -30.23 42.57
CA TYR A 305 4.33 -29.65 42.12
C TYR A 305 5.18 -30.62 41.28
N ALA A 306 4.59 -31.72 40.80
CA ALA A 306 5.27 -32.69 39.95
C ALA A 306 5.75 -32.03 38.64
N GLY A 307 7.06 -31.88 38.48
CA GLY A 307 7.67 -31.20 37.33
C GLY A 307 7.95 -29.70 37.53
N CYS A 308 7.73 -29.14 38.73
CA CYS A 308 8.02 -27.72 39.00
C CYS A 308 9.51 -27.40 38.85
N GLY A 309 10.39 -28.23 39.42
CA GLY A 309 11.85 -28.03 39.34
C GLY A 309 12.39 -27.96 37.90
N ILE A 310 11.95 -28.87 37.03
CA ILE A 310 12.37 -28.88 35.61
C ILE A 310 11.80 -27.68 34.83
N THR A 311 10.66 -27.14 35.27
CA THR A 311 10.00 -25.95 34.70
C THR A 311 10.69 -24.65 35.14
N CYS A 312 11.12 -24.56 36.40
CA CYS A 312 11.92 -23.44 36.88
C CYS A 312 13.32 -23.46 36.25
N LEU A 313 13.93 -24.64 36.11
CA LEU A 313 15.26 -24.80 35.49
C LEU A 313 15.28 -24.30 34.03
N ARG A 314 14.21 -24.53 33.25
CA ARG A 314 14.14 -24.03 31.86
C ARG A 314 13.95 -22.51 31.75
N SER A 315 13.45 -21.84 32.79
CA SER A 315 13.01 -20.44 32.71
C SER A 315 14.17 -19.45 32.52
N ALA A 316 15.31 -19.69 33.18
CA ALA A 316 16.49 -18.82 33.06
C ALA A 316 17.21 -18.96 31.69
N PRO A 317 17.52 -20.18 31.18
CA PRO A 317 18.12 -20.34 29.86
C PRO A 317 17.20 -19.89 28.71
N SER A 318 15.89 -20.11 28.83
CA SER A 318 14.93 -19.65 27.82
C SER A 318 14.89 -18.12 27.73
N SER A 319 14.83 -17.43 28.88
CA SER A 319 14.90 -15.97 28.94
C SER A 319 16.22 -15.46 28.36
N ALA A 320 17.34 -16.11 28.73
CA ALA A 320 18.66 -15.79 28.21
C ALA A 320 18.75 -15.93 26.68
N LEU A 321 18.15 -16.98 26.11
CA LEU A 321 18.14 -17.21 24.67
C LEU A 321 17.33 -16.15 23.93
N ILE A 322 16.16 -15.76 24.45
CA ILE A 322 15.33 -14.69 23.86
C ILE A 322 16.12 -13.38 23.81
N PHE A 323 16.73 -12.98 24.93
CA PHE A 323 17.54 -11.76 24.99
C PHE A 323 18.79 -11.85 24.14
N TRP A 324 19.48 -12.99 24.11
CA TRP A 324 20.68 -13.19 23.30
C TRP A 324 20.38 -13.10 21.80
N ILE A 325 19.32 -13.73 21.31
CA ILE A 325 18.90 -13.65 19.89
C ILE A 325 18.50 -12.21 19.54
N THR A 326 17.71 -11.57 20.39
CA THR A 326 17.28 -10.17 20.19
C THR A 326 18.47 -9.21 20.21
N LYS A 327 19.46 -9.44 21.09
CA LYS A 327 20.70 -8.67 21.19
C LYS A 327 21.68 -8.96 20.06
N MET A 328 21.77 -10.20 19.57
CA MET A 328 22.64 -10.56 18.46
C MET A 328 22.13 -9.97 17.14
N ALA A 329 20.80 -9.95 16.95
CA ALA A 329 20.16 -9.31 15.82
C ALA A 329 20.40 -7.80 15.80
N THR A 330 20.34 -7.13 16.96
CA THR A 330 20.59 -5.69 17.09
C THR A 330 22.09 -5.34 17.13
N GLY A 331 22.91 -6.15 17.78
CA GLY A 331 24.34 -5.96 18.02
C GLY A 331 25.26 -6.21 16.81
N ARG A 332 24.91 -7.15 15.94
CA ARG A 332 25.64 -7.36 14.66
C ARG A 332 25.52 -6.17 13.71
N TRP A 333 24.50 -5.33 13.90
CA TRP A 333 24.29 -4.11 13.12
C TRP A 333 25.03 -2.90 13.68
N THR A 334 25.06 -2.72 15.01
CA THR A 334 25.89 -1.68 15.64
C THR A 334 27.37 -1.93 15.41
N ALA A 335 27.86 -3.18 15.49
CA ALA A 335 29.26 -3.50 15.19
C ALA A 335 29.63 -3.35 13.71
N ARG A 336 28.72 -3.70 12.77
CA ARG A 336 28.93 -3.46 11.32
C ARG A 336 28.90 -1.98 10.98
N ARG A 337 28.03 -1.17 11.60
CA ARG A 337 27.99 0.29 11.39
C ARG A 337 29.12 1.04 12.12
N LEU A 338 29.53 0.63 13.32
CA LEU A 338 30.69 1.23 13.99
C LEU A 338 31.98 0.92 13.24
N ASN A 339 32.18 -0.32 12.76
CA ASN A 339 33.34 -0.65 11.93
C ASN A 339 33.31 0.04 10.55
N LEU A 340 32.14 0.35 10.00
CA LEU A 340 32.00 1.17 8.77
C LEU A 340 32.22 2.67 9.02
N SER A 341 31.90 3.19 10.21
CA SER A 341 32.15 4.60 10.58
C SER A 341 33.59 4.85 11.08
N ILE A 342 34.19 3.94 11.84
CA ILE A 342 35.54 4.07 12.40
C ILE A 342 36.61 3.86 11.31
N ASN A 343 36.40 2.94 10.36
CA ASN A 343 37.30 2.81 9.21
C ASN A 343 37.21 3.96 8.20
N ARG A 344 36.19 4.84 8.30
CA ARG A 344 36.04 6.02 7.43
C ARG A 344 36.79 7.25 7.94
N GLN A 345 37.13 7.33 9.23
CA GLN A 345 37.77 8.53 9.79
C GLN A 345 39.29 8.43 9.94
N HIS A 346 39.88 7.23 10.02
CA HIS A 346 41.31 7.07 10.31
C HIS A 346 42.24 6.70 9.15
N ASN A 347 41.72 6.43 7.94
CA ASN A 347 42.54 6.10 6.77
C ASN A 347 42.47 7.14 5.65
N LEU A 348 42.66 8.42 6.00
CA LEU A 348 43.08 9.45 5.05
C LEU A 348 44.60 9.35 4.83
N ARG A 349 45.01 8.29 4.14
CA ARG A 349 46.15 8.34 3.22
C ARG A 349 45.61 7.99 1.85
N PRO A 350 45.90 8.77 0.80
CA PRO A 350 45.31 8.58 -0.51
C PRO A 350 45.91 7.30 -1.12
N LYS A 351 45.27 6.16 -0.91
CA LYS A 351 45.47 4.97 -1.71
C LYS A 351 44.33 4.90 -2.71
N ASN A 352 44.63 5.34 -3.94
CA ASN A 352 43.90 5.11 -5.17
C ASN A 352 42.37 5.05 -5.02
N THR A 353 41.78 6.18 -4.66
CA THR A 353 40.34 6.44 -4.81
C THR A 353 39.97 6.84 -6.25
N ALA A 354 40.85 6.60 -7.23
CA ALA A 354 40.67 7.00 -8.61
C ALA A 354 39.81 6.02 -9.45
N ALA A 355 39.29 4.93 -8.88
CA ALA A 355 38.59 3.90 -9.65
C ALA A 355 37.05 3.88 -9.49
N TYR A 356 36.46 4.63 -8.55
CA TYR A 356 34.99 4.67 -8.36
C TYR A 356 34.40 6.08 -8.29
N SER A 357 35.21 7.15 -8.39
CA SER A 357 34.75 8.54 -8.41
C SER A 357 34.86 9.23 -9.78
N THR A 358 35.04 8.45 -10.84
CA THR A 358 34.94 8.89 -12.25
C THR A 358 33.91 8.05 -13.00
N ILE A 359 32.72 7.88 -12.43
CA ILE A 359 31.54 7.71 -13.30
C ILE A 359 31.35 9.09 -13.91
N LYS A 360 31.72 9.25 -15.18
CA LYS A 360 31.43 10.47 -15.95
C LYS A 360 29.98 10.85 -15.68
N THR A 361 29.78 12.08 -15.24
CA THR A 361 28.47 12.70 -15.07
C THR A 361 27.61 12.38 -16.30
N GLU A 362 26.40 11.90 -16.03
CA GLU A 362 25.44 11.33 -16.98
C GLU A 362 25.03 12.35 -18.04
N GLU A 363 25.77 12.42 -19.15
CA GLU A 363 25.35 13.24 -20.29
C GLU A 363 24.29 12.47 -21.09
N THR A 364 23.04 12.89 -20.93
CA THR A 364 21.97 12.56 -21.88
C THR A 364 22.42 13.02 -23.27
N ARG A 365 22.56 12.07 -24.20
CA ARG A 365 22.92 12.37 -25.60
C ARG A 365 21.66 12.35 -26.45
N ILE A 366 21.44 13.40 -27.23
CA ILE A 366 20.32 13.53 -28.16
C ILE A 366 20.89 13.73 -29.57
N SER A 367 20.45 12.88 -30.48
CA SER A 367 20.77 12.94 -31.91
C SER A 367 19.47 12.99 -32.71
N ARG A 368 19.55 13.37 -33.98
CA ARG A 368 18.41 13.40 -34.90
C ARG A 368 18.74 12.60 -36.14
N LEU A 369 17.87 11.67 -36.51
CA LEU A 369 17.98 10.94 -37.77
C LEU A 369 17.66 11.89 -38.94
N PRO A 370 18.13 11.60 -40.18
CA PRO A 370 17.87 12.43 -41.35
C PRO A 370 16.37 12.65 -41.63
N ASN A 371 15.52 11.70 -41.25
CA ASN A 371 14.07 11.82 -41.40
C ASN A 371 13.38 12.69 -40.32
N GLY A 372 14.11 13.13 -39.29
CA GLY A 372 13.59 14.02 -38.24
C GLY A 372 13.27 13.36 -36.90
N ILE A 373 13.34 12.02 -36.80
CA ILE A 373 13.17 11.30 -35.54
C ILE A 373 14.27 11.68 -34.58
N ARG A 374 13.89 11.99 -33.33
CA ARG A 374 14.84 12.27 -32.25
C ARG A 374 15.24 10.97 -31.57
N VAL A 375 16.53 10.74 -31.39
CA VAL A 375 17.08 9.57 -30.70
C VAL A 375 17.82 10.04 -29.47
N THR A 376 17.43 9.55 -28.29
CA THR A 376 17.99 9.98 -27.01
C THR A 376 18.45 8.81 -26.17
N THR A 377 19.60 8.91 -25.51
CA THR A 377 20.08 7.83 -24.64
C THR A 377 20.71 8.30 -23.35
N GLU A 378 20.64 7.44 -22.33
CA GLU A 378 21.35 7.60 -21.07
C GLU A 378 22.15 6.33 -20.73
N PRO A 379 23.51 6.41 -20.70
CA PRO A 379 24.36 5.24 -20.50
C PRO A 379 24.50 4.90 -19.01
N THR A 380 23.39 4.56 -18.37
CA THR A 380 23.38 4.15 -16.95
C THR A 380 23.73 2.68 -16.77
N PRO A 381 24.74 2.31 -15.96
CA PRO A 381 25.09 0.90 -15.74
C PRO A 381 23.93 0.07 -15.20
N GLY A 382 23.83 -1.20 -15.60
CA GLY A 382 22.85 -2.15 -15.05
C GLY A 382 22.75 -3.44 -15.87
N HIS A 383 22.00 -4.42 -15.35
CA HIS A 383 21.84 -5.74 -15.99
C HIS A 383 20.82 -5.75 -17.14
N PHE A 384 19.96 -4.74 -17.20
CA PHE A 384 18.87 -4.62 -18.15
C PHE A 384 18.92 -3.26 -18.85
N ILE A 385 18.41 -3.26 -20.08
CA ILE A 385 18.20 -2.07 -20.89
C ILE A 385 16.71 -1.69 -20.86
N GLY A 386 16.43 -0.40 -21.01
CA GLY A 386 15.10 0.12 -21.31
C GLY A 386 15.10 0.79 -22.69
N ALA A 387 14.12 0.51 -23.52
CA ALA A 387 13.92 1.19 -24.80
C ALA A 387 12.47 1.59 -24.96
N GLY A 388 12.21 2.71 -25.65
CA GLY A 388 10.85 3.15 -25.92
C GLY A 388 10.71 4.10 -27.09
N VAL A 389 9.52 4.12 -27.68
CA VAL A 389 9.08 5.00 -28.76
C VAL A 389 7.96 5.86 -28.22
N TYR A 390 8.13 7.17 -28.28
CA TYR A 390 7.19 8.17 -27.75
C TYR A 390 6.70 9.02 -28.91
N VAL A 391 5.42 8.91 -29.21
CA VAL A 391 4.75 9.67 -30.27
C VAL A 391 3.99 10.80 -29.60
N ASP A 392 4.23 12.04 -30.05
CA ASP A 392 3.45 13.20 -29.62
C ASP A 392 2.09 13.13 -30.30
N ALA A 393 1.19 12.41 -29.66
CA ALA A 393 -0.13 12.02 -30.12
C ALA A 393 -0.96 11.64 -28.89
N GLY A 394 -2.27 11.66 -28.97
CA GLY A 394 -3.13 11.40 -27.82
C GLY A 394 -4.52 12.00 -27.99
N SER A 395 -5.38 11.77 -27.00
CA SER A 395 -6.79 12.12 -27.10
C SER A 395 -7.03 13.62 -27.28
N ARG A 396 -6.09 14.48 -26.86
CA ARG A 396 -6.24 15.93 -27.00
C ARG A 396 -6.19 16.44 -28.43
N TYR A 397 -5.61 15.66 -29.34
CA TYR A 397 -5.46 16.02 -30.75
C TYR A 397 -6.60 15.45 -31.60
N GLU A 398 -7.52 14.69 -31.00
CA GLU A 398 -8.63 14.08 -31.72
C GLU A 398 -9.66 15.14 -32.16
N SER A 399 -10.17 14.97 -33.37
CA SER A 399 -11.41 15.62 -33.80
C SER A 399 -12.61 14.74 -33.46
N ASP A 400 -13.83 15.25 -33.64
CA ASP A 400 -15.04 14.44 -33.46
C ASP A 400 -15.04 13.16 -34.33
N TYR A 401 -14.41 13.21 -35.51
CA TYR A 401 -14.23 12.05 -36.38
C TYR A 401 -13.21 11.05 -35.82
N LEU A 402 -12.11 11.52 -35.22
CA LEU A 402 -11.03 10.66 -34.70
C LEU A 402 -11.26 10.26 -33.24
N ARG A 403 -12.33 10.74 -32.60
CA ARG A 403 -12.61 10.51 -31.19
C ARG A 403 -12.60 9.03 -30.80
N GLY A 404 -11.75 8.68 -29.84
CA GLY A 404 -11.54 7.31 -29.35
C GLY A 404 -10.46 6.50 -30.10
N SER A 405 -9.88 7.05 -31.18
CA SER A 405 -8.85 6.37 -31.97
C SER A 405 -7.55 6.17 -31.19
N THR A 406 -7.22 7.08 -30.27
CA THR A 406 -6.06 6.98 -29.38
C THR A 406 -6.14 5.71 -28.54
N HIS A 407 -7.28 5.49 -27.88
CA HIS A 407 -7.52 4.33 -27.01
C HIS A 407 -7.45 3.01 -27.79
N LEU A 408 -8.05 2.95 -28.98
CA LEU A 408 -7.96 1.74 -29.81
C LEU A 408 -6.58 1.55 -30.45
N THR A 409 -5.84 2.61 -30.76
CA THR A 409 -4.47 2.50 -31.29
C THR A 409 -3.53 1.85 -30.28
N ASP A 410 -3.71 2.15 -28.99
CA ASP A 410 -2.99 1.53 -27.87
C ASP A 410 -3.34 0.03 -27.74
N ARG A 411 -4.63 -0.30 -27.78
CA ARG A 411 -5.11 -1.70 -27.76
C ARG A 411 -4.63 -2.54 -28.95
N MET A 412 -4.46 -1.90 -30.10
CA MET A 412 -3.93 -2.52 -31.31
C MET A 412 -2.39 -2.67 -31.30
N ALA A 413 -1.69 -2.25 -30.23
CA ALA A 413 -0.27 -2.48 -30.10
C ALA A 413 0.07 -3.98 -30.05
N PHE A 414 1.20 -4.36 -30.67
CA PHE A 414 1.73 -5.72 -30.71
C PHE A 414 0.80 -6.75 -31.39
N LYS A 415 -0.15 -6.26 -32.21
CA LYS A 415 -0.91 -7.07 -33.18
C LYS A 415 -0.14 -7.19 -34.49
N SER A 416 -0.75 -7.78 -35.52
CA SER A 416 -0.07 -8.06 -36.78
C SER A 416 0.51 -6.80 -37.43
N THR A 417 1.75 -6.95 -37.89
CA THR A 417 2.51 -5.92 -38.60
C THR A 417 2.76 -6.37 -40.04
N GLN A 418 3.32 -5.50 -40.87
CA GLN A 418 3.67 -5.85 -42.24
C GLN A 418 4.71 -6.98 -42.31
N ASN A 419 5.56 -7.09 -41.28
CA ASN A 419 6.67 -8.04 -41.26
C ASN A 419 6.39 -9.29 -40.41
N ARG A 420 5.39 -9.26 -39.52
CA ARG A 420 5.15 -10.34 -38.54
C ARG A 420 3.66 -10.57 -38.28
N THR A 421 3.28 -11.82 -38.08
CA THR A 421 1.94 -12.15 -37.58
C THR A 421 1.83 -11.90 -36.08
N THR A 422 0.60 -11.81 -35.56
CA THR A 422 0.32 -11.61 -34.13
C THR A 422 0.96 -12.71 -33.27
N GLU A 423 0.93 -13.96 -33.75
CA GLU A 423 1.54 -15.12 -33.07
C GLU A 423 3.06 -15.02 -33.06
N GLN A 424 3.66 -14.59 -34.17
CA GLN A 424 5.11 -14.40 -34.27
C GLN A 424 5.61 -13.30 -33.33
N ILE A 425 4.91 -12.15 -33.28
CA ILE A 425 5.26 -11.06 -32.35
C ILE A 425 5.14 -11.53 -30.91
N SER A 426 4.07 -12.24 -30.58
CA SER A 426 3.86 -12.77 -29.22
C SER A 426 4.97 -13.73 -28.82
N LEU A 427 5.34 -14.67 -29.71
CA LEU A 427 6.42 -15.62 -29.48
C LEU A 427 7.79 -14.93 -29.36
N GLU A 428 8.07 -13.92 -30.19
CA GLU A 428 9.32 -13.16 -30.13
C GLU A 428 9.42 -12.38 -28.83
N ILE A 429 8.34 -11.72 -28.39
CA ILE A 429 8.27 -11.04 -27.08
C ILE A 429 8.55 -12.02 -25.94
N GLU A 430 7.94 -13.21 -25.95
CA GLU A 430 8.19 -14.25 -24.95
C GLU A 430 9.64 -14.75 -24.96
N GLN A 431 10.24 -14.95 -26.13
CA GLN A 431 11.63 -15.39 -26.29
C GLN A 431 12.65 -14.36 -25.81
N LEU A 432 12.36 -13.07 -26.00
CA LEU A 432 13.21 -11.97 -25.52
C LEU A 432 13.20 -11.86 -23.99
N GLY A 433 12.27 -12.54 -23.30
CA GLY A 433 12.14 -12.54 -21.84
C GLY A 433 11.91 -11.17 -21.23
N GLY A 434 11.56 -10.18 -22.06
CA GLY A 434 11.41 -8.78 -21.69
C GLY A 434 9.96 -8.40 -21.41
N SER A 435 9.76 -7.31 -20.67
CA SER A 435 8.43 -6.74 -20.46
C SER A 435 8.17 -5.65 -21.50
N PHE A 436 7.20 -5.89 -22.38
CA PHE A 436 6.71 -4.96 -23.39
C PHE A 436 5.40 -4.34 -22.93
N PHE A 437 5.23 -3.04 -23.21
CA PHE A 437 4.08 -2.27 -22.77
C PHE A 437 3.75 -1.20 -23.81
N ALA A 438 2.46 -0.95 -24.02
CA ALA A 438 1.97 0.21 -24.74
C ALA A 438 0.94 0.91 -23.87
N SER A 439 0.92 2.24 -23.97
CA SER A 439 -0.09 3.05 -23.30
C SER A 439 -0.31 4.35 -24.04
N SER A 440 -1.53 4.85 -23.96
CA SER A 440 -1.90 6.16 -24.46
C SER A 440 -2.36 7.11 -23.35
N GLY A 441 -1.93 8.37 -23.47
CA GLY A 441 -2.36 9.48 -22.64
C GLY A 441 -3.01 10.59 -23.47
N ARG A 442 -3.21 11.76 -22.84
CA ARG A 442 -3.74 12.95 -23.54
C ARG A 442 -2.73 13.57 -24.51
N ASP A 443 -1.45 13.57 -24.15
CA ASP A 443 -0.36 14.24 -24.92
C ASP A 443 0.61 13.23 -25.59
N THR A 444 0.64 11.96 -25.15
CA THR A 444 1.65 10.99 -25.58
C THR A 444 1.05 9.60 -25.81
N VAL A 445 1.42 8.95 -26.91
CA VAL A 445 1.29 7.49 -27.10
C VAL A 445 2.68 6.89 -27.00
N LEU A 446 2.86 5.87 -26.14
CA LEU A 446 4.15 5.26 -25.89
C LEU A 446 4.14 3.75 -26.14
N TYR A 447 5.29 3.25 -26.61
CA TYR A 447 5.59 1.83 -26.75
C TYR A 447 6.94 1.60 -26.07
N GLN A 448 7.00 0.76 -25.04
CA GLN A 448 8.19 0.56 -24.23
C GLN A 448 8.51 -0.92 -24.06
N ALA A 449 9.79 -1.19 -23.82
CA ALA A 449 10.26 -2.51 -23.49
C ALA A 449 11.44 -2.44 -22.51
N THR A 450 11.53 -3.45 -21.64
CA THR A 450 12.74 -3.74 -20.86
C THR A 450 13.21 -5.15 -21.18
N SER A 451 14.50 -5.32 -21.44
CA SER A 451 15.09 -6.62 -21.81
C SER A 451 16.59 -6.67 -21.50
N TYR A 452 17.25 -7.76 -21.88
CA TYR A 452 18.68 -7.96 -21.75
C TYR A 452 19.48 -7.15 -22.81
N PRO A 453 20.70 -6.68 -22.50
CA PRO A 453 21.51 -5.89 -23.43
C PRO A 453 21.72 -6.55 -24.81
N ASP A 454 21.95 -7.87 -24.84
CA ASP A 454 22.19 -8.63 -26.08
C ASP A 454 20.98 -8.64 -27.03
N SER A 455 19.79 -8.35 -26.51
CA SER A 455 18.52 -8.35 -27.23
C SER A 455 18.13 -6.98 -27.79
N LEU A 456 18.98 -5.95 -27.65
CA LEU A 456 18.67 -4.56 -28.03
C LEU A 456 18.14 -4.43 -29.47
N SER A 457 18.81 -5.06 -30.42
CA SER A 457 18.44 -5.01 -31.84
C SER A 457 17.04 -5.59 -32.08
N SER A 458 16.72 -6.74 -31.49
CA SER A 458 15.41 -7.39 -31.63
C SER A 458 14.31 -6.58 -30.96
N VAL A 459 14.58 -6.02 -29.77
CA VAL A 459 13.64 -5.13 -29.07
C VAL A 459 13.28 -3.91 -29.93
N LEU A 460 14.27 -3.22 -30.49
CA LEU A 460 14.02 -2.09 -31.39
C LEU A 460 13.33 -2.50 -32.69
N SER A 461 13.58 -3.72 -33.18
CA SER A 461 12.87 -4.27 -34.34
C SER A 461 11.38 -4.51 -34.04
N VAL A 462 11.03 -5.04 -32.86
CA VAL A 462 9.63 -5.22 -32.47
C VAL A 462 8.95 -3.87 -32.23
N LEU A 463 9.61 -2.95 -31.51
CA LEU A 463 9.07 -1.62 -31.21
C LEU A 463 8.85 -0.75 -32.45
N SER A 464 9.77 -0.80 -33.43
CA SER A 464 9.60 -0.09 -34.71
C SER A 464 8.45 -0.67 -35.51
N ASP A 465 8.35 -1.99 -35.61
CA ASP A 465 7.36 -2.67 -36.44
C ASP A 465 5.93 -2.42 -35.93
N THR A 466 5.70 -2.56 -34.62
CA THR A 466 4.40 -2.25 -34.00
C THR A 466 4.05 -0.76 -34.08
N ALA A 467 5.03 0.13 -33.85
CA ALA A 467 4.76 1.56 -33.82
C ALA A 467 4.59 2.17 -35.21
N LEU A 468 5.27 1.65 -36.24
CA LEU A 468 5.33 2.26 -37.57
C LEU A 468 4.52 1.48 -38.63
N ASN A 469 4.55 0.14 -38.59
CA ASN A 469 4.05 -0.71 -39.67
C ASN A 469 2.94 -1.71 -39.24
N PRO A 470 1.90 -1.30 -38.49
CA PRO A 470 0.78 -2.20 -38.18
C PRO A 470 -0.08 -2.46 -39.43
N VAL A 471 -0.70 -3.64 -39.50
CA VAL A 471 -1.65 -3.98 -40.59
C VAL A 471 -3.06 -3.51 -40.28
N LEU A 472 -3.44 -3.48 -38.98
CA LEU A 472 -4.79 -3.12 -38.51
C LEU A 472 -5.90 -3.96 -39.16
N LYS A 473 -5.79 -5.29 -39.10
CA LYS A 473 -6.80 -6.18 -39.68
C LYS A 473 -8.16 -5.96 -39.03
N GLU A 474 -9.21 -5.94 -39.84
CA GLU A 474 -10.59 -5.78 -39.35
C GLU A 474 -10.98 -6.86 -38.33
N SER A 475 -10.56 -8.11 -38.55
CA SER A 475 -10.78 -9.21 -37.60
C SER A 475 -10.10 -9.00 -36.25
N GLU A 476 -8.90 -8.39 -36.23
CA GLU A 476 -8.17 -8.09 -35.00
C GLU A 476 -8.81 -6.90 -34.28
N LEU A 477 -9.22 -5.87 -35.03
CA LEU A 477 -9.91 -4.70 -34.49
C LEU A 477 -11.25 -5.07 -33.85
N LEU A 478 -12.04 -5.95 -34.45
CA LEU A 478 -13.31 -6.41 -33.89
C LEU A 478 -13.14 -7.05 -32.51
N VAL A 479 -12.07 -7.82 -32.31
CA VAL A 479 -11.75 -8.43 -31.01
C VAL A 479 -11.39 -7.35 -29.99
N GLU A 480 -10.54 -6.39 -30.38
CA GLU A 480 -10.14 -5.30 -29.49
C GLU A 480 -11.29 -4.34 -29.18
N GLN A 481 -12.24 -4.12 -30.10
CA GLN A 481 -13.46 -3.35 -29.84
C GLN A 481 -14.35 -4.03 -28.79
N GLN A 482 -14.51 -5.35 -28.86
CA GLN A 482 -15.26 -6.10 -27.84
C GLN A 482 -14.57 -6.02 -26.47
N ALA A 483 -13.24 -6.14 -26.44
CA ALA A 483 -12.44 -5.98 -25.22
C ALA A 483 -12.54 -4.55 -24.65
N ALA A 484 -12.46 -3.53 -25.52
CA ALA A 484 -12.61 -2.13 -25.14
C ALA A 484 -14.02 -1.83 -24.61
N GLU A 485 -15.07 -2.39 -25.21
CA GLU A 485 -16.43 -2.23 -24.69
C GLU A 485 -16.57 -2.81 -23.27
N TRP A 486 -16.02 -4.00 -23.03
CA TRP A 486 -16.01 -4.59 -21.70
C TRP A 486 -15.24 -3.73 -20.70
N GLU A 487 -14.05 -3.27 -21.07
CA GLU A 487 -13.23 -2.38 -20.25
C GLU A 487 -13.96 -1.08 -19.91
N VAL A 488 -14.55 -0.41 -20.90
CA VAL A 488 -15.29 0.84 -20.69
C VAL A 488 -16.45 0.61 -19.72
N ASN A 489 -17.16 -0.52 -19.81
CA ASN A 489 -18.21 -0.85 -18.86
C ASN A 489 -17.67 -1.06 -17.43
N GLU A 490 -16.48 -1.63 -17.27
CA GLU A 490 -15.84 -1.82 -15.95
C GLU A 490 -15.27 -0.53 -15.38
N ILE A 491 -14.67 0.33 -16.22
CA ILE A 491 -14.17 1.64 -15.79
C ILE A 491 -15.32 2.55 -15.38
N ASN A 492 -16.45 2.51 -16.10
CA ASN A 492 -17.65 3.29 -15.77
C ASN A 492 -18.20 3.00 -14.36
N LYS A 493 -17.89 1.83 -13.78
CA LYS A 493 -18.28 1.46 -12.41
C LYS A 493 -17.33 1.97 -11.34
N LYS A 494 -16.15 2.47 -11.71
CA LYS A 494 -15.07 2.89 -10.80
C LYS A 494 -14.97 4.41 -10.73
N PRO A 495 -15.50 5.05 -9.66
CA PRO A 495 -15.50 6.51 -9.52
C PRO A 495 -14.10 7.13 -9.60
N GLU A 496 -13.07 6.41 -9.12
CA GLU A 496 -11.68 6.86 -9.11
C GLU A 496 -11.09 7.10 -10.51
N TYR A 497 -11.63 6.45 -11.55
CA TYR A 497 -11.23 6.67 -12.95
C TYR A 497 -12.18 7.65 -13.66
N MET A 498 -13.49 7.52 -13.43
CA MET A 498 -14.49 8.34 -14.14
C MET A 498 -14.52 9.80 -13.69
N ILE A 499 -14.36 10.08 -12.40
CA ILE A 499 -14.47 11.45 -11.90
C ILE A 499 -13.31 12.33 -12.41
N PRO A 500 -12.04 11.87 -12.42
CA PRO A 500 -10.98 12.60 -13.11
C PRO A 500 -11.28 12.87 -14.58
N GLU A 501 -11.95 11.96 -15.28
CA GLU A 501 -12.34 12.17 -16.69
C GLU A 501 -13.35 13.31 -16.83
N ILE A 502 -14.42 13.27 -16.04
CA ILE A 502 -15.45 14.32 -15.99
C ILE A 502 -14.86 15.66 -15.53
N LEU A 503 -13.87 15.63 -14.63
CA LEU A 503 -13.15 16.82 -14.18
C LEU A 503 -12.43 17.50 -15.36
N HIS A 504 -11.76 16.75 -16.24
CA HIS A 504 -11.12 17.32 -17.42
C HIS A 504 -12.15 17.85 -18.42
N GLU A 505 -13.23 17.10 -18.68
CA GLU A 505 -14.32 17.54 -19.57
C GLU A 505 -14.97 18.83 -19.07
N THR A 506 -15.16 18.96 -17.76
CA THR A 506 -15.73 20.16 -17.14
C THR A 506 -14.73 21.33 -17.16
N ALA A 507 -13.44 21.07 -16.93
CA ALA A 507 -12.41 22.12 -16.92
C ALA A 507 -12.13 22.69 -18.32
N PHE A 508 -12.12 21.82 -19.35
CA PHE A 508 -11.78 22.14 -20.74
C PHE A 508 -12.90 21.69 -21.70
N PRO A 509 -14.09 22.29 -21.63
CA PRO A 509 -15.27 21.76 -22.32
C PRO A 509 -15.11 21.75 -23.83
N LYS A 510 -15.24 20.55 -24.42
CA LYS A 510 -15.09 20.28 -25.87
C LYS A 510 -13.79 20.82 -26.47
N ASN A 511 -12.71 20.80 -25.70
CA ASN A 511 -11.43 21.37 -26.12
C ASN A 511 -10.27 20.52 -25.60
N THR A 512 -9.39 20.11 -26.51
CA THR A 512 -8.11 19.42 -26.24
C THR A 512 -8.12 18.50 -25.01
N LEU A 513 -7.64 18.97 -23.85
CA LEU A 513 -7.51 18.19 -22.63
C LEU A 513 -8.83 17.67 -22.05
N GLY A 514 -9.96 18.29 -22.38
CA GLY A 514 -11.30 17.83 -21.99
C GLY A 514 -11.95 16.88 -23.00
N LEU A 515 -11.25 16.52 -24.09
CA LEU A 515 -11.66 15.42 -24.94
C LEU A 515 -11.46 14.09 -24.19
N PRO A 516 -12.38 13.11 -24.35
CA PRO A 516 -12.30 11.89 -23.58
C PRO A 516 -11.03 11.09 -23.87
N LEU A 517 -10.30 10.73 -22.82
CA LEU A 517 -9.19 9.78 -22.92
C LEU A 517 -9.70 8.37 -23.23
N ILE A 518 -10.84 8.01 -22.63
CA ILE A 518 -11.49 6.71 -22.81
C ILE A 518 -12.49 6.82 -23.98
N CYS A 519 -12.43 5.88 -24.92
CA CYS A 519 -13.34 5.87 -26.06
C CYS A 519 -14.81 5.82 -25.59
N PRO A 520 -15.66 6.78 -26.03
CA PRO A 520 -17.10 6.73 -25.76
C PRO A 520 -17.73 5.44 -26.29
N LYS A 521 -18.65 4.85 -25.52
CA LYS A 521 -19.25 3.55 -25.82
C LYS A 521 -19.97 3.52 -27.17
N ASP A 522 -20.63 4.62 -27.52
CA ASP A 522 -21.32 4.82 -28.79
C ASP A 522 -20.37 4.88 -30.00
N ARG A 523 -19.08 5.19 -29.77
CA ARG A 523 -18.07 5.32 -30.82
C ARG A 523 -17.26 4.06 -31.07
N ILE A 524 -17.16 3.14 -30.11
CA ILE A 524 -16.28 1.95 -30.19
C ILE A 524 -16.45 1.20 -31.51
N HIS A 525 -17.68 0.78 -31.83
CA HIS A 525 -18.01 -0.01 -33.03
C HIS A 525 -18.00 0.77 -34.34
N SER A 526 -17.88 2.11 -34.28
CA SER A 526 -17.83 2.98 -35.46
C SER A 526 -16.41 3.31 -35.91
N ILE A 527 -15.40 2.92 -35.14
CA ILE A 527 -13.99 3.09 -35.51
C ILE A 527 -13.60 1.95 -36.44
N THR A 528 -13.31 2.26 -37.70
CA THR A 528 -12.86 1.28 -38.70
C THR A 528 -11.34 1.35 -38.87
N PRO A 529 -10.71 0.37 -39.55
CA PRO A 529 -9.27 0.44 -39.87
C PRO A 529 -8.88 1.74 -40.60
N GLU A 530 -9.76 2.28 -41.45
CA GLU A 530 -9.54 3.53 -42.17
C GLU A 530 -9.49 4.74 -41.23
N VAL A 531 -10.30 4.75 -40.17
CA VAL A 531 -10.27 5.80 -39.14
C VAL A 531 -8.93 5.76 -38.39
N LEU A 532 -8.47 4.56 -38.01
CA LEU A 532 -7.18 4.39 -37.34
C LEU A 532 -6.00 4.75 -38.26
N TRP A 533 -6.07 4.41 -39.54
CA TRP A 533 -5.07 4.86 -40.53
C TRP A 533 -5.09 6.38 -40.72
N SER A 534 -6.28 7.00 -40.71
CA SER A 534 -6.41 8.46 -40.74
C SER A 534 -5.73 9.09 -39.53
N TYR A 535 -6.03 8.61 -38.32
CA TYR A 535 -5.38 9.02 -37.07
C TYR A 535 -3.85 8.88 -37.15
N ARG A 536 -3.36 7.71 -37.58
CA ARG A 536 -1.92 7.44 -37.68
C ARG A 536 -1.23 8.30 -38.74
N SER A 537 -1.83 8.49 -39.91
CA SER A 537 -1.27 9.32 -40.99
C SER A 537 -1.09 10.79 -40.57
N LEU A 538 -1.96 11.27 -39.68
CA LEU A 538 -1.87 12.60 -39.12
C LEU A 538 -0.76 12.65 -38.06
N PHE A 539 -0.78 11.76 -37.06
CA PHE A 539 0.02 11.96 -35.84
C PHE A 539 1.34 11.19 -35.79
N PHE A 540 1.46 10.04 -36.47
CA PHE A 540 2.68 9.22 -36.49
C PHE A 540 3.64 9.75 -37.56
N LYS A 541 4.21 10.93 -37.32
CA LYS A 541 5.19 11.56 -38.21
C LYS A 541 6.58 11.54 -37.60
N PRO A 542 7.65 11.38 -38.40
CA PRO A 542 9.03 11.33 -37.92
C PRO A 542 9.39 12.43 -36.91
N GLU A 543 9.00 13.68 -37.19
CA GLU A 543 9.29 14.85 -36.35
C GLU A 543 8.60 14.82 -34.97
N ARG A 544 7.54 14.01 -34.82
CA ARG A 544 6.77 13.82 -33.57
C ARG A 544 7.19 12.58 -32.78
N ILE A 545 8.18 11.84 -33.27
CA ILE A 545 8.65 10.61 -32.64
C ILE A 545 9.98 10.86 -31.91
N VAL A 546 10.05 10.36 -30.69
CA VAL A 546 11.28 10.23 -29.90
C VAL A 546 11.54 8.75 -29.63
N VAL A 547 12.72 8.25 -29.98
CA VAL A 547 13.19 6.92 -29.60
C VAL A 547 14.18 7.07 -28.46
N ALA A 548 13.85 6.54 -27.28
CA ALA A 548 14.67 6.68 -26.08
C ALA A 548 15.28 5.34 -25.65
N GLY A 549 16.52 5.38 -25.17
CA GLY A 549 17.26 4.21 -24.67
C GLY A 549 17.96 4.48 -23.35
N VAL A 550 17.89 3.55 -22.40
CA VAL A 550 18.51 3.65 -21.08
C VAL A 550 19.34 2.40 -20.81
N GLY A 551 20.56 2.60 -20.31
CA GLY A 551 21.53 1.53 -20.10
C GLY A 551 22.17 1.02 -21.38
N VAL A 552 22.16 1.84 -22.42
CA VAL A 552 22.69 1.55 -23.75
C VAL A 552 23.74 2.57 -24.14
N ASP A 553 24.70 2.14 -24.95
CA ASP A 553 25.65 3.04 -25.61
C ASP A 553 24.93 3.84 -26.72
N HIS A 554 25.22 5.14 -26.80
CA HIS A 554 24.49 6.03 -27.71
C HIS A 554 24.74 5.70 -29.18
N ASP A 555 26.00 5.46 -29.55
CA ASP A 555 26.38 5.29 -30.95
C ASP A 555 25.87 3.94 -31.48
N THR A 556 25.92 2.90 -30.63
CA THR A 556 25.30 1.60 -30.90
C THR A 556 23.78 1.69 -31.04
N PHE A 557 23.12 2.40 -30.11
CA PHE A 557 21.67 2.58 -30.15
C PHE A 557 21.22 3.41 -31.36
N LEU A 558 21.99 4.45 -31.72
CA LEU A 558 21.74 5.29 -32.87
C LEU A 558 21.82 4.48 -34.18
N ALA A 559 22.81 3.60 -34.33
CA ALA A 559 22.92 2.72 -35.49
C ALA A 559 21.72 1.77 -35.62
N HIS A 560 21.23 1.21 -34.50
CA HIS A 560 20.01 0.40 -34.52
C HIS A 560 18.75 1.23 -34.79
N ALA A 561 18.66 2.44 -34.24
CA ALA A 561 17.56 3.35 -34.50
C ALA A 561 17.53 3.76 -35.97
N GLU A 562 18.68 4.07 -36.58
CA GLU A 562 18.79 4.35 -38.01
C GLU A 562 18.35 3.15 -38.86
N LYS A 563 18.79 1.94 -38.50
CA LYS A 563 18.38 0.70 -39.20
C LYS A 563 16.87 0.46 -39.21
N TYR A 564 16.18 0.68 -38.09
CA TYR A 564 14.77 0.29 -37.94
C TYR A 564 13.78 1.46 -38.11
N PHE A 565 14.22 2.70 -37.92
CA PHE A 565 13.38 3.89 -37.98
C PHE A 565 13.81 4.87 -39.09
N GLY A 566 14.98 4.72 -39.70
CA GLY A 566 15.55 5.69 -40.67
C GLY A 566 14.77 5.79 -41.98
N ASP A 567 14.21 4.66 -42.46
CA ASP A 567 13.44 4.61 -43.70
C ASP A 567 11.98 5.08 -43.55
N PHE A 568 11.55 5.41 -42.32
CA PHE A 568 10.20 5.86 -42.06
C PHE A 568 9.94 7.22 -42.70
N LYS A 569 8.96 7.28 -43.60
CA LYS A 569 8.52 8.49 -44.30
C LYS A 569 7.16 8.91 -43.77
N SER A 570 6.96 10.22 -43.59
CA SER A 570 5.63 10.74 -43.34
C SER A 570 4.75 10.46 -44.55
N VAL A 571 3.64 9.74 -44.34
CA VAL A 571 2.58 9.64 -45.34
C VAL A 571 1.84 10.97 -45.30
N THR A 572 2.00 11.80 -46.32
CA THR A 572 1.14 12.98 -46.48
C THR A 572 -0.29 12.48 -46.68
N PRO A 573 -1.26 12.91 -45.87
CA PRO A 573 -2.61 12.39 -45.98
C PRO A 573 -3.20 12.74 -47.34
N THR A 574 -3.36 11.75 -48.21
CA THR A 574 -4.34 11.81 -49.30
C THR A 574 -5.71 11.57 -48.67
N VAL A 575 -6.20 12.52 -47.88
CA VAL A 575 -7.66 12.62 -47.72
C VAL A 575 -8.16 12.89 -49.13
N PRO A 576 -9.11 12.10 -49.69
CA PRO A 576 -9.73 12.51 -50.92
C PRO A 576 -10.45 13.84 -50.63
N LEU A 577 -9.84 14.94 -51.10
CA LEU A 577 -10.51 16.18 -51.41
C LEU A 577 -11.47 15.91 -52.59
N ASN A 578 -12.45 15.02 -52.42
CA ASN A 578 -13.49 14.80 -53.41
C ASN A 578 -14.81 15.35 -52.88
N ASN A 579 -15.13 16.53 -53.39
CA ASN A 579 -16.42 17.21 -53.36
C ASN A 579 -17.55 16.45 -54.11
N ASN A 580 -17.43 15.15 -54.37
CA ASN A 580 -18.37 14.44 -55.24
C ASN A 580 -19.10 13.32 -54.49
N HIS A 581 -20.39 13.57 -54.27
CA HIS A 581 -21.48 12.63 -54.05
C HIS A 581 -21.15 11.18 -54.44
N ILE A 582 -21.22 10.27 -53.47
CA ILE A 582 -21.59 8.87 -53.72
C ILE A 582 -22.99 8.69 -53.15
N THR A 583 -23.98 8.83 -54.03
CA THR A 583 -25.31 8.24 -53.86
C THR A 583 -25.16 6.73 -53.77
N ALA A 584 -25.16 6.19 -52.55
CA ALA A 584 -25.51 4.78 -52.35
C ALA A 584 -27.04 4.67 -52.46
N SER A 585 -27.49 4.31 -53.66
CA SER A 585 -28.87 3.93 -53.94
C SER A 585 -29.23 2.65 -53.17
N PHE A 586 -29.88 2.79 -52.03
CA PHE A 586 -30.66 1.72 -51.44
C PHE A 586 -32.06 1.72 -52.07
N THR A 587 -32.28 0.86 -53.06
CA THR A 587 -33.63 0.48 -53.50
C THR A 587 -34.25 -0.45 -52.46
N PRO A 588 -35.43 -0.14 -51.90
CA PRO A 588 -36.12 -1.02 -50.96
C PRO A 588 -36.96 -2.04 -51.74
N THR A 589 -36.59 -3.31 -51.70
CA THR A 589 -37.52 -4.41 -52.08
C THR A 589 -38.18 -4.96 -50.84
N ALA A 590 -39.44 -4.61 -50.67
CA ALA A 590 -40.37 -5.28 -49.77
C ALA A 590 -40.83 -6.61 -50.41
N SER A 591 -40.77 -7.71 -49.67
CA SER A 591 -41.62 -8.87 -49.91
C SER A 591 -42.03 -9.49 -48.57
N SER A 592 -43.31 -9.29 -48.25
CA SER A 592 -44.09 -9.93 -47.22
C SER A 592 -44.34 -11.41 -47.51
N THR A 593 -44.25 -12.28 -46.49
CA THR A 593 -45.25 -13.33 -46.18
C THR A 593 -44.95 -13.98 -44.81
N ASN A 594 -46.01 -14.18 -44.01
CA ASN A 594 -46.06 -14.63 -42.60
C ASN A 594 -45.92 -16.18 -42.44
N PRO A 595 -46.34 -16.82 -41.31
CA PRO A 595 -45.58 -17.05 -40.07
C PRO A 595 -45.59 -18.53 -39.60
N ILE A 596 -44.63 -19.01 -38.80
CA ILE A 596 -44.81 -20.27 -38.04
C ILE A 596 -44.30 -20.14 -36.59
N LEU A 597 -45.29 -20.02 -35.71
CA LEU A 597 -45.51 -20.54 -34.37
C LEU A 597 -44.38 -21.31 -33.64
N GLY A 598 -44.11 -20.89 -32.41
CA GLY A 598 -43.34 -21.62 -31.40
C GLY A 598 -43.27 -20.87 -30.07
N SER A 599 -44.41 -20.76 -29.39
CA SER A 599 -44.60 -20.25 -28.02
C SER A 599 -43.60 -20.86 -27.01
N THR A 600 -43.05 -20.09 -26.06
CA THR A 600 -43.71 -19.88 -24.75
C THR A 600 -43.51 -18.49 -24.12
N GLN A 601 -44.59 -18.06 -23.47
CA GLN A 601 -44.95 -16.79 -22.81
C GLN A 601 -44.01 -16.37 -21.66
N SER A 602 -43.66 -15.08 -21.54
CA SER A 602 -44.36 -13.98 -20.80
C SER A 602 -44.26 -14.14 -19.28
N THR A 603 -43.73 -13.16 -18.54
CA THR A 603 -44.53 -12.01 -18.10
C THR A 603 -43.78 -10.66 -18.10
N LYS A 604 -44.50 -9.64 -18.57
CA LYS A 604 -44.15 -8.22 -18.60
C LYS A 604 -44.52 -7.52 -17.28
N SER A 605 -44.02 -6.27 -17.17
CA SER A 605 -44.75 -5.08 -16.67
C SER A 605 -44.61 -4.79 -15.16
N MET A 606 -44.47 -3.57 -14.64
CA MET A 606 -44.67 -2.19 -15.12
C MET A 606 -44.11 -1.26 -14.02
N LEU A 607 -43.33 -0.24 -14.35
CA LEU A 607 -43.49 1.15 -13.83
C LEU A 607 -42.33 2.04 -14.31
N SER A 608 -42.56 2.64 -15.47
CA SER A 608 -41.94 3.88 -15.91
C SER A 608 -42.45 5.06 -15.08
N LYS A 609 -41.58 5.99 -14.66
CA LYS A 609 -41.67 7.45 -14.94
C LYS A 609 -40.71 8.26 -14.06
N ALA A 610 -40.14 9.30 -14.69
CA ALA A 610 -39.19 10.33 -14.22
C ALA A 610 -37.72 9.86 -14.19
N PHE A 611 -36.79 10.30 -15.04
CA PHE A 611 -36.60 11.61 -15.68
C PHE A 611 -36.16 11.43 -17.14
N ALA A 612 -36.94 12.00 -18.06
CA ALA A 612 -36.51 12.27 -19.43
C ALA A 612 -36.31 13.78 -19.54
N THR A 613 -35.07 14.24 -19.60
CA THR A 613 -34.77 15.55 -20.17
C THR A 613 -34.67 15.31 -21.67
N THR A 614 -35.70 15.75 -22.39
CA THR A 614 -35.79 15.73 -23.84
C THR A 614 -34.66 16.57 -24.44
N THR A 615 -33.57 15.95 -24.88
CA THR A 615 -32.83 16.47 -26.03
C THR A 615 -33.60 16.04 -27.26
N ASN A 616 -34.16 17.01 -27.98
CA ASN A 616 -34.68 16.78 -29.32
C ASN A 616 -33.57 16.14 -30.15
N ILE A 617 -33.73 14.85 -30.48
CA ILE A 617 -32.96 14.18 -31.51
C ILE A 617 -33.40 14.83 -32.82
N SER A 618 -32.66 15.86 -33.24
CA SER A 618 -32.62 16.16 -34.66
C SER A 618 -31.94 14.96 -35.31
N PRO A 619 -32.51 14.32 -36.35
CA PRO A 619 -31.74 13.39 -37.16
C PRO A 619 -30.48 14.15 -37.59
N LEU A 620 -29.30 13.56 -37.34
CA LEU A 620 -28.04 14.18 -37.69
C LEU A 620 -28.08 14.45 -39.20
N ASP A 621 -28.32 15.71 -39.55
CA ASP A 621 -28.37 16.18 -40.91
C ASP A 621 -26.92 16.07 -41.42
N LEU A 622 -26.60 14.97 -42.10
CA LEU A 622 -25.30 14.75 -42.74
C LEU A 622 -25.07 15.72 -43.93
N THR A 623 -25.85 16.80 -44.00
CA THR A 623 -25.88 17.82 -45.05
C THR A 623 -25.25 19.15 -44.62
N THR A 624 -24.93 19.36 -43.34
CA THR A 624 -24.13 20.50 -42.91
C THR A 624 -22.66 20.11 -42.85
N GLY A 625 -21.91 20.44 -43.90
CA GLY A 625 -20.45 20.36 -43.94
C GLY A 625 -19.81 21.21 -42.87
N ALA A 626 -19.57 20.63 -41.69
CA ALA A 626 -18.54 21.13 -40.79
C ALA A 626 -17.20 20.95 -41.52
N PRO A 627 -16.38 22.01 -41.68
CA PRO A 627 -15.10 21.87 -42.35
C PRO A 627 -14.27 20.84 -41.59
N LEU A 628 -13.70 19.86 -42.30
CA LEU A 628 -12.67 18.99 -41.77
C LEU A 628 -11.59 19.88 -41.15
N GLN A 629 -11.46 19.87 -39.82
CA GLN A 629 -10.42 20.64 -39.14
C GLN A 629 -9.08 20.25 -39.73
N SER A 630 -8.31 21.26 -40.16
CA SER A 630 -7.02 21.01 -40.77
C SER A 630 -6.08 20.39 -39.74
N PHE A 631 -5.14 19.56 -40.22
CA PHE A 631 -4.14 18.93 -39.35
C PHE A 631 -3.39 19.96 -38.48
N GLU A 632 -3.09 21.13 -39.06
CA GLU A 632 -2.40 22.21 -38.37
C GLU A 632 -3.27 22.83 -37.26
N GLU A 633 -4.59 22.93 -37.46
CA GLU A 633 -5.51 23.39 -36.41
C GLU A 633 -5.55 22.43 -35.22
N LEU A 634 -5.59 21.12 -35.46
CA LEU A 634 -5.65 20.10 -34.40
C LEU A 634 -4.39 20.10 -33.53
N ILE A 635 -3.21 20.25 -34.14
CA ILE A 635 -1.95 20.27 -33.39
C ILE A 635 -1.77 21.57 -32.62
N ASN A 636 -2.10 22.70 -33.25
CA ASN A 636 -1.90 24.02 -32.65
C ASN A 636 -3.05 24.41 -31.70
N ALA A 637 -4.06 23.55 -31.55
CA ALA A 637 -5.16 23.76 -30.63
C ALA A 637 -4.63 23.86 -29.19
N LYS A 638 -4.88 25.00 -28.55
CA LYS A 638 -4.52 25.25 -27.15
C LYS A 638 -5.65 24.84 -26.20
N PRO A 639 -5.32 24.39 -24.98
CA PRO A 639 -6.27 24.17 -23.91
C PRO A 639 -6.83 25.50 -23.41
N ILE A 640 -8.15 25.60 -23.36
CA ILE A 640 -8.90 26.75 -22.87
C ILE A 640 -9.60 26.32 -21.59
N TYR A 641 -9.00 26.67 -20.46
CA TYR A 641 -9.61 26.43 -19.17
C TYR A 641 -10.83 27.34 -18.98
N LYS A 642 -12.00 26.76 -18.74
CA LYS A 642 -13.21 27.51 -18.37
C LYS A 642 -13.64 27.24 -16.94
N GLY A 643 -13.25 26.09 -16.37
CA GLY A 643 -13.87 25.59 -15.15
C GLY A 643 -15.35 25.30 -15.33
N GLY A 644 -16.08 25.09 -14.23
CA GLY A 644 -17.50 24.76 -14.30
C GLY A 644 -17.93 23.85 -13.16
N GLU A 645 -19.21 23.49 -13.15
CA GLU A 645 -19.77 22.62 -12.14
C GLU A 645 -20.65 21.56 -12.76
N VAL A 646 -20.38 20.29 -12.43
CA VAL A 646 -21.17 19.14 -12.86
C VAL A 646 -21.57 18.31 -11.64
N ARG A 647 -22.87 18.00 -11.53
CA ARG A 647 -23.46 17.20 -10.47
C ARG A 647 -24.13 15.99 -11.10
N ILE A 648 -23.72 14.78 -10.72
CA ILE A 648 -24.23 13.52 -11.24
C ILE A 648 -25.00 12.82 -10.11
N PRO A 649 -26.33 12.97 -10.04
CA PRO A 649 -27.13 12.30 -9.04
C PRO A 649 -27.27 10.81 -9.39
N GLY A 650 -27.01 9.91 -8.44
CA GLY A 650 -27.25 8.49 -8.65
C GLY A 650 -26.35 7.57 -7.82
N LYS A 651 -26.67 6.27 -7.83
CA LYS A 651 -25.83 5.22 -7.26
C LYS A 651 -24.77 4.80 -8.28
N MET A 652 -23.61 5.46 -8.30
CA MET A 652 -22.40 4.76 -8.74
C MET A 652 -22.17 3.58 -7.80
N GLU A 653 -21.52 2.50 -8.25
CA GLU A 653 -21.24 1.36 -7.38
C GLU A 653 -20.36 1.82 -6.21
N GLY A 654 -20.95 1.87 -5.01
CA GLY A 654 -20.35 2.48 -3.83
C GLY A 654 -21.33 3.46 -3.18
N ASN A 655 -21.57 3.31 -1.89
CA ASN A 655 -22.53 4.16 -1.16
C ASN A 655 -21.89 5.49 -0.71
N LEU A 656 -20.90 6.02 -1.45
CA LEU A 656 -20.14 7.21 -1.08
C LEU A 656 -20.49 8.40 -2.00
N ALA A 657 -20.43 9.60 -1.44
CA ALA A 657 -20.44 10.84 -2.20
C ALA A 657 -18.99 11.25 -2.53
N HIS A 658 -18.71 11.49 -3.81
CA HIS A 658 -17.38 11.90 -4.27
C HIS A 658 -17.44 13.35 -4.76
N ILE A 659 -16.49 14.17 -4.32
CA ILE A 659 -16.46 15.60 -4.57
C ILE A 659 -15.03 16.01 -4.91
N TYR A 660 -14.85 16.58 -6.10
CA TYR A 660 -13.59 17.08 -6.61
C TYR A 660 -13.72 18.57 -6.83
N ILE A 661 -12.78 19.35 -6.28
CA ILE A 661 -12.68 20.79 -6.53
C ILE A 661 -11.26 21.05 -7.00
N GLY A 662 -11.12 21.55 -8.22
CA GLY A 662 -9.85 21.86 -8.86
C GLY A 662 -9.81 23.23 -9.52
N PHE A 663 -8.61 23.65 -9.89
CA PHE A 663 -8.31 24.93 -10.53
C PHE A 663 -7.29 24.71 -11.65
N GLU A 664 -7.22 25.67 -12.57
CA GLU A 664 -6.16 25.73 -13.59
C GLU A 664 -4.79 25.77 -12.92
N ALA A 665 -3.87 24.91 -13.33
CA ALA A 665 -2.53 24.81 -12.77
C ALA A 665 -1.45 25.04 -13.84
N PRO A 666 -0.19 25.26 -13.41
CA PRO A 666 0.93 25.45 -14.33
C PRO A 666 1.19 24.20 -15.19
N SER A 667 1.75 24.44 -16.37
CA SER A 667 2.28 23.45 -17.30
C SER A 667 3.65 22.91 -16.85
N VAL A 668 4.17 21.90 -17.56
CA VAL A 668 5.52 21.34 -17.30
C VAL A 668 6.67 22.34 -17.54
N HIS A 669 6.41 23.43 -18.25
CA HIS A 669 7.41 24.45 -18.57
C HIS A 669 7.41 25.63 -17.59
N ASP A 670 6.37 25.79 -16.80
CA ASP A 670 6.22 26.92 -15.90
C ASP A 670 7.18 26.86 -14.70
N GLU A 671 7.63 28.03 -14.24
CA GLU A 671 8.56 28.15 -13.11
C GLU A 671 7.95 27.67 -11.78
N ASP A 672 6.64 27.91 -11.61
CA ASP A 672 5.89 27.55 -10.40
C ASP A 672 5.61 26.04 -10.30
N LEU A 673 5.96 25.21 -11.31
CA LEU A 673 5.70 23.77 -11.35
C LEU A 673 6.16 23.06 -10.07
N TYR A 674 7.41 23.29 -9.65
CA TYR A 674 7.98 22.60 -8.49
C TYR A 674 7.36 23.09 -7.17
N ALA A 675 6.92 24.35 -7.10
CA ALA A 675 6.20 24.87 -5.95
C ALA A 675 4.84 24.18 -5.80
N ILE A 676 4.11 24.01 -6.91
CA ILE A 676 2.82 23.28 -6.91
C ILE A 676 3.01 21.78 -6.66
N ALA A 677 4.03 21.15 -7.26
CA ALA A 677 4.36 19.75 -6.98
C ALA A 677 4.73 19.52 -5.50
N CYS A 678 5.52 20.42 -4.90
CA CYS A 678 5.83 20.38 -3.48
C CYS A 678 4.57 20.59 -2.62
N THR A 679 3.65 21.46 -3.06
CA THR A 679 2.37 21.67 -2.37
C THR A 679 1.47 20.44 -2.43
N HIS A 680 1.39 19.79 -3.59
CA HIS A 680 0.70 18.51 -3.75
C HIS A 680 1.23 17.46 -2.76
N ILE A 681 2.56 17.26 -2.68
CA ILE A 681 3.16 16.32 -1.73
C ILE A 681 2.91 16.73 -0.27
N MET A 682 2.95 18.04 0.03
CA MET A 682 2.69 18.56 1.38
C MET A 682 1.24 18.33 1.83
N LEU A 683 0.28 18.57 0.94
CA LEU A 683 -1.13 18.25 1.16
C LEU A 683 -1.32 16.74 1.30
N GLY A 684 -0.74 15.98 0.38
CA GLY A 684 -0.74 14.51 0.34
C GLY A 684 -2.16 13.95 0.41
N GLY A 685 -2.40 13.09 1.41
CA GLY A 685 -3.67 12.39 1.59
C GLY A 685 -3.61 10.92 1.18
N GLY A 686 -4.76 10.34 0.87
CA GLY A 686 -4.94 8.95 0.48
C GLY A 686 -6.26 8.39 1.00
N SER A 687 -6.35 7.06 1.10
CA SER A 687 -7.45 6.37 1.75
C SER A 687 -7.31 6.38 3.28
N SER A 688 -8.44 6.41 3.99
CA SER A 688 -8.55 6.21 5.44
C SER A 688 -7.88 4.90 5.86
N PHE A 689 -8.06 3.85 5.05
CA PHE A 689 -7.39 2.56 5.16
C PHE A 689 -6.13 2.53 4.29
N SER A 690 -5.06 3.17 4.76
CA SER A 690 -3.76 3.08 4.11
C SER A 690 -2.97 1.89 4.67
N ALA A 691 -2.92 0.77 3.95
CA ALA A 691 -2.01 -0.33 4.28
C ALA A 691 -0.57 0.04 3.87
N GLY A 692 0.36 0.11 4.82
CA GLY A 692 1.76 0.45 4.53
C GLY A 692 2.54 0.93 5.76
N GLY A 693 3.87 0.78 5.72
CA GLY A 693 4.77 1.21 6.77
C GLY A 693 5.00 2.72 6.85
N PRO A 694 5.86 3.19 7.77
CA PRO A 694 6.30 4.58 7.84
C PRO A 694 6.86 5.07 6.51
N GLY A 695 6.57 6.32 6.15
CA GLY A 695 7.03 6.95 4.90
C GLY A 695 5.92 7.22 3.89
N LYS A 696 4.79 6.50 3.97
CA LYS A 696 3.64 6.62 3.04
C LYS A 696 2.85 7.95 3.07
N GLY A 697 3.31 8.95 3.80
CA GLY A 697 2.66 10.27 3.83
C GLY A 697 1.57 10.48 4.89
N MET A 698 1.50 9.67 5.96
CA MET A 698 0.50 9.85 7.05
C MET A 698 0.61 11.19 7.80
N TYR A 699 1.75 11.88 7.72
CA TYR A 699 1.95 13.20 8.30
C TYR A 699 1.67 14.34 7.31
N SER A 700 1.12 14.04 6.12
CA SER A 700 0.65 15.06 5.18
C SER A 700 -0.56 15.80 5.75
N ARG A 701 -0.83 17.01 5.24
CA ARG A 701 -1.86 17.89 5.82
C ARG A 701 -3.26 17.30 5.69
N LEU A 702 -3.63 16.74 4.55
CA LEU A 702 -4.95 16.13 4.36
C LEU A 702 -5.14 14.89 5.22
N TYR A 703 -4.08 14.11 5.44
CA TYR A 703 -4.15 12.99 6.37
C TYR A 703 -4.36 13.45 7.82
N THR A 704 -3.60 14.45 8.25
CA THR A 704 -3.65 14.94 9.65
C THR A 704 -4.89 15.77 9.96
N ASN A 705 -5.33 16.60 9.02
CA ASN A 705 -6.39 17.59 9.22
C ASN A 705 -7.76 17.12 8.71
N VAL A 706 -7.81 16.09 7.85
CA VAL A 706 -9.07 15.59 7.28
C VAL A 706 -9.31 14.14 7.64
N LEU A 707 -8.43 13.21 7.23
CA LEU A 707 -8.67 11.77 7.44
C LEU A 707 -8.67 11.36 8.93
N ASN A 708 -7.72 11.87 9.72
CA ASN A 708 -7.65 11.55 11.15
C ASN A 708 -8.84 12.07 11.97
N PRO A 709 -9.28 13.34 11.84
CA PRO A 709 -10.40 13.87 12.63
C PRO A 709 -11.79 13.47 12.10
N HIS A 710 -11.92 13.13 10.81
CA HIS A 710 -13.21 12.80 10.19
C HIS A 710 -13.24 11.34 9.71
N PRO A 711 -13.66 10.39 10.57
CA PRO A 711 -13.76 8.97 10.20
C PRO A 711 -14.80 8.69 9.10
N GLU A 712 -15.71 9.62 8.84
CA GLU A 712 -16.70 9.56 7.77
C GLU A 712 -16.07 9.76 6.36
N VAL A 713 -14.82 10.24 6.31
CA VAL A 713 -14.04 10.42 5.09
C VAL A 713 -13.28 9.14 4.77
N ASP A 714 -13.68 8.47 3.69
CA ASP A 714 -13.04 7.25 3.24
C ASP A 714 -11.77 7.53 2.43
N PHE A 715 -11.77 8.60 1.65
CA PHE A 715 -10.64 9.02 0.82
C PHE A 715 -10.55 10.54 0.76
N CYS A 716 -9.33 11.08 0.87
CA CYS A 716 -9.07 12.50 0.72
C CYS A 716 -7.64 12.70 0.24
N GLN A 717 -7.45 13.24 -0.97
CA GLN A 717 -6.12 13.43 -1.56
C GLN A 717 -6.07 14.69 -2.43
N ALA A 718 -4.91 15.35 -2.43
CA ALA A 718 -4.61 16.39 -3.41
C ALA A 718 -4.22 15.76 -4.75
N PHE A 719 -4.64 16.37 -5.86
CA PHE A 719 -4.24 15.95 -7.21
C PHE A 719 -3.52 17.09 -7.92
N HIS A 720 -2.59 16.73 -8.80
CA HIS A 720 -1.86 17.64 -9.67
C HIS A 720 -1.62 16.96 -11.01
N HIS A 721 -2.42 17.31 -12.01
CA HIS A 721 -2.27 16.86 -13.39
C HIS A 721 -1.52 17.94 -14.16
N THR A 722 -0.45 17.57 -14.84
CA THR A 722 0.40 18.52 -15.56
C THR A 722 0.56 18.04 -17.01
N TYR A 723 0.33 18.94 -17.94
CA TYR A 723 0.46 18.73 -19.38
C TYR A 723 1.48 19.72 -19.96
N SER A 724 1.73 19.59 -21.26
CA SER A 724 2.66 20.45 -22.01
C SER A 724 2.39 21.95 -21.85
N ASP A 725 1.13 22.37 -21.85
CA ASP A 725 0.71 23.79 -21.92
C ASP A 725 -0.38 24.21 -20.90
N ALA A 726 -0.88 23.27 -20.10
CA ALA A 726 -1.82 23.52 -18.99
C ALA A 726 -1.71 22.45 -17.89
N GLY A 727 -2.46 22.63 -16.81
CA GLY A 727 -2.57 21.66 -15.72
C GLY A 727 -3.85 21.83 -14.91
N LEU A 728 -4.07 20.90 -13.98
CA LEU A 728 -5.14 20.94 -12.99
C LEU A 728 -4.58 20.64 -11.60
N PHE A 729 -4.99 21.42 -10.60
CA PHE A 729 -4.60 21.22 -9.20
C PHE A 729 -5.83 21.34 -8.31
N GLY A 730 -5.96 20.45 -7.33
CA GLY A 730 -7.13 20.46 -6.47
C GLY A 730 -7.14 19.39 -5.39
N ILE A 731 -8.30 19.20 -4.77
CA ILE A 731 -8.54 18.22 -3.73
C ILE A 731 -9.73 17.35 -4.12
N ALA A 732 -9.54 16.03 -3.98
CA ALA A 732 -10.53 15.00 -4.18
C ALA A 732 -10.91 14.38 -2.84
N ILE A 733 -12.21 14.26 -2.55
CA ILE A 733 -12.72 13.67 -1.31
C ILE A 733 -13.85 12.68 -1.62
N ALA A 734 -13.84 11.51 -0.97
CA ALA A 734 -14.95 10.56 -0.92
C ALA A 734 -15.40 10.35 0.53
N VAL A 735 -16.70 10.50 0.78
CA VAL A 735 -17.30 10.48 2.12
C VAL A 735 -18.62 9.72 2.13
N GLN A 736 -19.08 9.36 3.33
CA GLN A 736 -20.47 8.92 3.51
C GLN A 736 -21.45 10.05 3.14
N PRO A 737 -22.58 9.76 2.47
CA PRO A 737 -23.56 10.75 2.01
C PRO A 737 -24.05 11.73 3.06
N GLU A 738 -24.20 11.26 4.31
CA GLU A 738 -24.68 12.05 5.44
C GLU A 738 -23.74 13.21 5.77
N PHE A 739 -22.44 13.06 5.46
CA PHE A 739 -21.37 14.02 5.75
C PHE A 739 -21.01 14.91 4.53
N ALA A 740 -21.59 14.64 3.36
CA ALA A 740 -21.24 15.31 2.11
C ALA A 740 -21.40 16.85 2.16
N ASN A 741 -22.37 17.37 2.92
CA ASN A 741 -22.62 18.80 3.06
C ASN A 741 -21.46 19.59 3.70
N GLN A 742 -20.59 18.94 4.49
CA GLN A 742 -19.45 19.59 5.15
C GLN A 742 -18.21 19.65 4.24
N VAL A 743 -18.13 18.79 3.22
CA VAL A 743 -16.94 18.61 2.39
C VAL A 743 -16.50 19.89 1.66
N PRO A 744 -17.39 20.68 1.03
CA PRO A 744 -16.99 21.95 0.40
C PRO A 744 -16.27 22.89 1.37
N GLN A 745 -16.75 22.96 2.62
CA GLN A 745 -16.15 23.78 3.66
C GLN A 745 -14.76 23.25 4.08
N ILE A 746 -14.62 21.93 4.19
CA ILE A 746 -13.33 21.28 4.52
C ILE A 746 -12.30 21.60 3.42
N ILE A 747 -12.64 21.39 2.15
CA ILE A 747 -11.75 21.68 1.02
C ILE A 747 -11.38 23.16 0.99
N ALA A 748 -12.36 24.06 1.08
CA ALA A 748 -12.12 25.50 1.10
C ALA A 748 -11.18 25.92 2.25
N THR A 749 -11.37 25.33 3.44
CA THR A 749 -10.52 25.60 4.60
C THR A 749 -9.08 25.11 4.38
N GLN A 750 -8.88 23.91 3.85
CA GLN A 750 -7.53 23.39 3.58
C GLN A 750 -6.80 24.22 2.53
N LEU A 751 -7.49 24.63 1.46
CA LEU A 751 -6.96 25.51 0.43
C LEU A 751 -6.64 26.92 0.99
N ASP A 752 -7.50 27.48 1.84
CA ASP A 752 -7.24 28.79 2.46
C ASP A 752 -5.98 28.77 3.33
N LEU A 753 -5.83 27.76 4.18
CA LEU A 753 -4.71 27.60 5.11
C LEU A 753 -3.34 27.57 4.43
N ILE A 754 -3.26 27.06 3.19
CA ILE A 754 -2.00 27.00 2.42
C ILE A 754 -1.80 28.23 1.52
N SER A 755 -2.81 29.09 1.38
CA SER A 755 -2.75 30.24 0.46
C SER A 755 -2.34 31.56 1.11
N ARG A 756 -2.41 31.67 2.44
CA ARG A 756 -2.15 32.91 3.18
C ARG A 756 -0.96 32.78 4.13
N ASP A 757 -0.10 33.80 4.12
CA ASP A 757 1.17 33.88 4.85
C ASP A 757 1.02 34.00 6.39
N GLN A 758 -0.19 34.31 6.90
CA GLN A 758 -0.43 34.66 8.32
C GLN A 758 -1.59 33.92 8.99
N ASN A 759 -1.99 32.74 8.49
CA ASN A 759 -3.06 31.98 9.12
C ASN A 759 -2.55 31.16 10.32
N ARG A 760 -3.24 31.22 11.47
CA ARG A 760 -3.06 30.22 12.54
C ARG A 760 -3.36 28.85 11.94
N GLY A 761 -2.37 27.95 11.93
CA GLY A 761 -2.46 26.65 11.26
C GLY A 761 -1.97 26.64 9.80
N GLY A 762 -1.28 27.69 9.33
CA GLY A 762 -0.64 27.76 8.02
C GLY A 762 0.52 26.77 7.82
N ILE A 763 1.32 26.97 6.78
CA ILE A 763 2.45 26.08 6.44
C ILE A 763 3.57 26.25 7.47
N THR A 764 4.13 25.14 7.96
CA THR A 764 5.30 25.17 8.84
C THR A 764 6.57 24.76 8.08
N GLU A 765 7.72 25.24 8.54
CA GLU A 765 9.02 24.89 7.94
C GLU A 765 9.28 23.37 7.98
N ALA A 766 8.84 22.71 9.05
CA ALA A 766 8.93 21.25 9.15
C ALA A 766 8.08 20.53 8.10
N GLN A 767 6.90 21.08 7.74
CA GLN A 767 6.05 20.53 6.68
C GLN A 767 6.69 20.74 5.30
N LEU A 768 7.18 21.96 5.02
CA LEU A 768 7.83 22.26 3.75
C LEU A 768 9.09 21.40 3.55
N ARG A 769 9.97 21.35 4.54
CA ARG A 769 11.18 20.51 4.50
C ARG A 769 10.86 19.03 4.28
N ARG A 770 9.82 18.52 4.95
CA ARG A 770 9.36 17.13 4.74
C ARG A 770 8.84 16.92 3.32
N ALA A 771 8.03 17.83 2.81
CA ALA A 771 7.48 17.75 1.45
C ALA A 771 8.58 17.81 0.39
N LYS A 772 9.55 18.72 0.52
CA LYS A 772 10.76 18.79 -0.33
C LYS A 772 11.53 17.47 -0.31
N ASN A 773 11.72 16.87 0.86
CA ASN A 773 12.39 15.58 0.98
C ASN A 773 11.59 14.44 0.34
N GLN A 774 10.27 14.41 0.55
CA GLN A 774 9.39 13.39 -0.02
C GLN A 774 9.29 13.50 -1.54
N LEU A 775 9.21 14.71 -2.09
CA LEU A 775 9.20 14.93 -3.54
C LEU A 775 10.50 14.41 -4.17
N ARG A 776 11.65 14.81 -3.63
CA ARG A 776 12.97 14.33 -4.09
C ARG A 776 13.11 12.82 -3.99
N SER A 777 12.71 12.27 -2.85
CA SER A 777 12.73 10.83 -2.60
C SER A 777 11.85 10.09 -3.60
N THR A 778 10.64 10.56 -3.87
CA THR A 778 9.70 9.92 -4.81
C THR A 778 10.25 9.93 -6.23
N MET A 779 10.81 11.07 -6.68
CA MET A 779 11.42 11.18 -8.01
C MET A 779 12.62 10.24 -8.14
N MET A 780 13.55 10.26 -7.18
CA MET A 780 14.78 9.45 -7.24
C MET A 780 14.49 7.95 -7.16
N TYR A 781 13.61 7.52 -6.25
CA TYR A 781 13.22 6.10 -6.17
C TYR A 781 12.51 5.62 -7.43
N GLY A 782 11.73 6.49 -8.09
CA GLY A 782 11.11 6.17 -9.37
C GLY A 782 12.14 5.81 -10.45
N LEU A 783 13.25 6.54 -10.52
CA LEU A 783 14.29 6.34 -11.53
C LEU A 783 15.14 5.08 -11.33
N GLU A 784 15.01 4.39 -10.20
CA GLU A 784 15.62 3.07 -10.02
C GLU A 784 14.97 2.04 -10.98
N SER A 785 13.74 2.29 -11.43
CA SER A 785 13.08 1.51 -12.46
C SER A 785 13.53 1.93 -13.87
N ARG A 786 14.05 0.98 -14.64
CA ARG A 786 14.42 1.18 -16.05
C ARG A 786 13.28 1.72 -16.91
N LEU A 787 12.07 1.24 -16.66
CA LEU A 787 10.89 1.62 -17.43
C LEU A 787 10.49 3.08 -17.15
N LEU A 788 10.55 3.50 -15.89
CA LEU A 788 10.28 4.89 -15.52
C LEU A 788 11.41 5.83 -15.95
N GLN A 789 12.67 5.38 -15.91
CA GLN A 789 13.81 6.15 -16.37
C GLN A 789 13.73 6.43 -17.89
N VAL A 790 13.37 5.42 -18.70
CA VAL A 790 13.20 5.61 -20.15
C VAL A 790 11.96 6.44 -20.46
N GLU A 791 10.88 6.30 -19.69
CA GLU A 791 9.69 7.17 -19.81
C GLU A 791 10.01 8.64 -19.54
N ASP A 792 10.67 8.92 -18.41
CA ASP A 792 11.10 10.25 -18.03
C ASP A 792 11.97 10.88 -19.14
N LEU A 793 12.94 10.12 -19.65
CA LEU A 793 13.81 10.55 -20.74
C LEU A 793 13.01 10.85 -22.02
N GLY A 794 12.16 9.92 -22.45
CA GLY A 794 11.38 10.03 -23.68
C GLY A 794 10.40 11.20 -23.64
N ARG A 795 9.63 11.33 -22.55
CA ARG A 795 8.61 12.37 -22.39
C ARG A 795 9.22 13.75 -22.22
N GLN A 796 10.30 13.90 -21.45
CA GLN A 796 10.96 15.21 -21.33
C GLN A 796 11.55 15.67 -22.66
N VAL A 797 12.20 14.77 -23.41
CA VAL A 797 12.72 15.12 -24.75
C VAL A 797 11.59 15.38 -25.74
N GLN A 798 10.47 14.65 -25.65
CA GLN A 798 9.28 14.90 -26.47
C GLN A 798 8.73 16.31 -26.24
N THR A 799 8.45 16.65 -24.98
CA THR A 799 7.76 17.90 -24.61
C THR A 799 8.68 19.12 -24.56
N ALA A 800 9.89 18.99 -23.99
CA ALA A 800 10.82 20.11 -23.77
C ALA A 800 12.02 20.12 -24.70
N GLY A 801 12.19 19.10 -25.55
CA GLY A 801 13.36 18.96 -26.43
C GLY A 801 14.66 18.59 -25.71
N ARG A 802 14.65 18.53 -24.37
CA ARG A 802 15.80 18.17 -23.53
C ARG A 802 15.33 17.48 -22.25
N LYS A 803 16.20 16.65 -21.67
CA LYS A 803 16.04 16.21 -20.28
C LYS A 803 16.62 17.27 -19.33
N LYS A 804 15.86 17.68 -18.32
CA LYS A 804 16.35 18.55 -17.25
C LYS A 804 17.34 17.75 -16.38
N PRO A 805 18.59 18.21 -16.21
CA PRO A 805 19.54 17.54 -15.33
C PRO A 805 19.01 17.49 -13.90
N TRP A 806 19.31 16.40 -13.19
CA TRP A 806 18.85 16.24 -11.80
C TRP A 806 19.41 17.30 -10.86
N SER A 807 20.57 17.88 -11.15
CA SER A 807 21.11 19.03 -10.42
C SER A 807 20.19 20.26 -10.52
N GLU A 808 19.69 20.58 -11.72
CA GLU A 808 18.74 21.67 -11.95
C GLU A 808 17.44 21.44 -11.18
N VAL A 809 16.89 20.22 -11.27
CA VAL A 809 15.66 19.84 -10.55
C VAL A 809 15.84 19.92 -9.04
N TRP A 810 16.99 19.43 -8.54
CA TRP A 810 17.32 19.43 -7.12
C TRP A 810 17.46 20.84 -6.55
N GLU A 811 18.20 21.70 -7.24
CA GLU A 811 18.42 23.10 -6.86
C GLU A 811 17.08 23.84 -6.83
N ARG A 812 16.23 23.66 -7.84
CA ARG A 812 14.88 24.25 -7.85
C ARG A 812 14.07 23.82 -6.65
N ILE A 813 14.00 22.53 -6.32
CA ILE A 813 13.25 22.05 -5.15
C ILE A 813 13.85 22.58 -3.85
N GLU A 814 15.18 22.62 -3.71
CA GLU A 814 15.84 23.09 -2.49
C GLU A 814 15.69 24.61 -2.30
N SER A 815 15.64 25.39 -3.38
CA SER A 815 15.44 26.83 -3.31
C SER A 815 14.04 27.25 -2.83
N LEU A 816 13.05 26.35 -2.87
CA LEU A 816 11.67 26.66 -2.49
C LEU A 816 11.55 27.08 -1.02
N THR A 817 10.94 28.25 -0.82
CA THR A 817 10.57 28.81 0.48
C THR A 817 9.06 28.77 0.70
N ILE A 818 8.62 28.97 1.94
CA ILE A 818 7.18 29.04 2.29
C ILE A 818 6.47 30.15 1.49
N LYS A 819 7.16 31.26 1.22
CA LYS A 819 6.62 32.38 0.44
C LYS A 819 6.35 31.98 -1.01
N ASP A 820 7.25 31.22 -1.62
CA ASP A 820 7.09 30.74 -3.00
C ASP A 820 5.88 29.82 -3.11
N ILE A 821 5.67 28.94 -2.12
CA ILE A 821 4.48 28.08 -2.03
C ILE A 821 3.20 28.92 -1.93
N HIS A 822 3.17 29.90 -1.03
CA HIS A 822 2.01 30.79 -0.88
C HIS A 822 1.71 31.58 -2.17
N GLN A 823 2.74 32.11 -2.82
CA GLN A 823 2.60 32.84 -4.07
C GLN A 823 2.07 31.94 -5.20
N ALA A 824 2.68 30.76 -5.40
CA ALA A 824 2.26 29.84 -6.45
C ALA A 824 0.80 29.39 -6.26
N ILE A 825 0.39 29.05 -5.04
CA ILE A 825 -1.00 28.67 -4.76
C ILE A 825 -1.95 29.85 -4.89
N SER A 826 -1.59 31.03 -4.37
CA SER A 826 -2.44 32.22 -4.48
C SER A 826 -2.65 32.65 -5.93
N LYS A 827 -1.66 32.47 -6.82
CA LYS A 827 -1.83 32.72 -8.26
C LYS A 827 -2.93 31.86 -8.87
N ILE A 828 -3.05 30.60 -8.45
CA ILE A 828 -4.02 29.63 -8.96
C ILE A 828 -5.42 29.87 -8.39
N ILE A 829 -5.53 29.97 -7.07
CA ILE A 829 -6.84 29.95 -6.38
C ILE A 829 -7.36 31.34 -5.99
N ARG A 830 -6.54 32.40 -6.10
CA ARG A 830 -6.91 33.79 -5.78
C ARG A 830 -6.30 34.80 -6.78
N PRO A 831 -6.50 34.65 -8.10
CA PRO A 831 -5.95 35.60 -9.06
C PRO A 831 -6.47 37.02 -8.78
N GLY A 832 -5.67 38.05 -9.05
CA GLY A 832 -6.13 39.45 -8.95
C GLY A 832 -6.23 40.10 -7.55
N THR A 833 -5.93 39.42 -6.44
CA THR A 833 -5.77 40.10 -5.14
C THR A 833 -4.47 40.91 -5.11
N LYS A 834 -4.54 42.20 -5.48
CA LYS A 834 -3.41 43.16 -5.54
C LYS A 834 -2.54 43.10 -4.28
N ARG A 835 -1.41 42.40 -4.33
CA ARG A 835 -0.32 42.53 -3.34
C ARG A 835 1.11 42.27 -3.86
N SER A 836 1.33 42.22 -5.18
CA SER A 836 2.70 42.24 -5.73
C SER A 836 2.87 43.40 -6.69
N SER A 837 3.56 44.43 -6.22
CA SER A 837 4.13 45.52 -7.02
C SER A 837 5.45 45.07 -7.65
N SER A 838 5.42 44.00 -8.46
CA SER A 838 6.55 43.67 -9.32
C SER A 838 6.06 43.65 -10.76
N SER A 839 6.50 44.67 -11.48
CA SER A 839 6.35 44.84 -12.92
C SER A 839 7.26 43.85 -13.66
N THR A 840 6.80 42.61 -13.82
CA THR A 840 7.39 41.66 -14.77
C THR A 840 6.34 41.35 -15.85
N PRO A 841 6.53 41.76 -17.12
CA PRO A 841 5.41 41.88 -18.08
C PRO A 841 4.86 40.57 -18.67
N ASN A 842 5.25 39.38 -18.21
CA ASN A 842 5.02 38.12 -18.94
C ASN A 842 4.47 36.94 -18.10
N LEU A 843 3.87 37.17 -16.93
CA LEU A 843 3.30 36.08 -16.13
C LEU A 843 1.87 35.75 -16.57
N LYS A 844 1.63 34.50 -17.00
CA LYS A 844 0.31 33.94 -17.33
C LYS A 844 -0.62 34.11 -16.12
N GLU A 845 -1.71 34.86 -16.29
CA GLU A 845 -2.74 35.00 -15.26
C GLU A 845 -3.69 33.80 -15.33
N PHE A 846 -3.78 33.03 -14.25
CA PHE A 846 -4.71 31.89 -14.16
C PHE A 846 -6.14 32.39 -14.00
N SER A 847 -7.10 31.64 -14.56
CA SER A 847 -8.52 32.00 -14.54
C SER A 847 -9.09 32.16 -13.11
N GLY A 848 -8.69 31.30 -12.18
CA GLY A 848 -9.23 31.24 -10.82
C GLY A 848 -10.70 30.77 -10.73
N VAL A 849 -11.36 30.47 -11.84
CA VAL A 849 -12.68 29.83 -11.81
C VAL A 849 -12.52 28.37 -11.32
N PRO A 850 -13.28 27.90 -10.32
CA PRO A 850 -13.20 26.52 -9.87
C PRO A 850 -13.83 25.54 -10.88
N THR A 851 -13.26 24.35 -10.98
CA THR A 851 -13.88 23.16 -11.58
C THR A 851 -14.40 22.27 -10.46
N ILE A 852 -15.70 22.00 -10.43
CA ILE A 852 -16.37 21.25 -9.38
C ILE A 852 -17.07 20.05 -10.01
N VAL A 853 -16.74 18.84 -9.55
CA VAL A 853 -17.44 17.62 -9.94
C VAL A 853 -17.92 16.90 -8.69
N ALA A 854 -19.21 16.60 -8.63
CA ALA A 854 -19.81 15.86 -7.53
C ALA A 854 -20.69 14.71 -8.05
N THR A 855 -20.56 13.53 -7.45
CA THR A 855 -21.36 12.34 -7.78
C THR A 855 -21.78 11.59 -6.51
N GLY A 856 -22.86 10.81 -6.60
CA GLY A 856 -23.44 10.05 -5.50
C GLY A 856 -24.72 10.68 -4.95
N GLN A 857 -24.97 10.50 -3.64
CA GLN A 857 -26.05 11.16 -2.93
C GLN A 857 -25.62 12.58 -2.51
N ILE A 858 -25.97 13.57 -3.33
CA ILE A 858 -25.42 14.93 -3.27
C ILE A 858 -26.47 16.03 -3.04
N ASP A 859 -27.69 15.66 -2.66
CA ASP A 859 -28.84 16.57 -2.50
C ASP A 859 -28.59 17.70 -1.48
N ARG A 860 -27.63 17.50 -0.58
CA ARG A 860 -27.33 18.41 0.54
C ARG A 860 -26.08 19.29 0.35
N LEU A 861 -25.45 19.29 -0.84
CA LEU A 861 -24.17 20.00 -1.07
C LEU A 861 -24.24 21.53 -1.05
N GLY A 862 -25.44 22.14 -1.03
CA GLY A 862 -25.59 23.59 -1.06
C GLY A 862 -24.99 24.22 -2.33
N ASP A 863 -24.65 25.52 -2.26
CA ASP A 863 -23.94 26.25 -3.32
C ASP A 863 -22.43 26.30 -3.00
N ILE A 864 -21.65 25.48 -3.72
CA ILE A 864 -20.20 25.32 -3.49
C ILE A 864 -19.45 26.57 -3.95
N GLN A 865 -19.87 27.19 -5.06
CA GLN A 865 -19.21 28.38 -5.60
C GLN A 865 -19.37 29.57 -4.66
N ASP A 866 -20.57 29.78 -4.12
CA ASP A 866 -20.81 30.84 -3.13
C ASP A 866 -19.97 30.60 -1.87
N LEU A 867 -19.86 29.34 -1.40
CA LEU A 867 -19.01 29.00 -0.27
C LEU A 867 -17.54 29.33 -0.54
N LEU A 868 -16.99 28.91 -1.68
CA LEU A 868 -15.60 29.24 -2.06
C LEU A 868 -15.37 30.75 -2.10
N LYS A 869 -16.34 31.49 -2.65
CA LYS A 869 -16.32 32.97 -2.69
C LYS A 869 -16.28 33.60 -1.31
N ARG A 870 -16.98 33.06 -0.31
CA ARG A 870 -16.90 33.55 1.09
C ARG A 870 -15.51 33.39 1.70
N TYR A 871 -14.78 32.35 1.30
CA TYR A 871 -13.36 32.18 1.64
C TYR A 871 -12.44 33.08 0.79
N GLY A 872 -12.99 33.80 -0.20
CA GLY A 872 -12.27 34.56 -1.21
C GLY A 872 -11.49 33.68 -2.20
N ILE A 873 -11.87 32.41 -2.30
CA ILE A 873 -11.25 31.43 -3.20
C ILE A 873 -12.02 31.43 -4.51
N GLY A 874 -11.29 31.62 -5.60
CA GLY A 874 -11.78 31.63 -6.96
C GLY A 874 -12.69 32.79 -7.35
N HIS A 875 -13.05 32.83 -8.64
CA HIS A 875 -14.00 33.78 -9.22
C HIS A 875 -15.27 33.07 -9.67
N SER A 876 -16.43 33.71 -9.49
CA SER A 876 -17.68 33.22 -10.05
C SER A 876 -17.71 33.48 -11.55
N GLN A 877 -18.03 32.47 -12.37
CA GLN A 877 -18.40 32.75 -13.77
C GLN A 877 -19.62 33.69 -13.80
N PRO A 878 -19.70 34.64 -14.75
CA PRO A 878 -20.97 35.31 -15.03
C PRO A 878 -22.00 34.23 -15.37
N LYS A 879 -23.17 34.26 -14.71
CA LYS A 879 -24.24 33.28 -14.93
C LYS A 879 -24.64 33.27 -16.41
N SER A 880 -24.07 32.37 -17.19
CA SER A 880 -24.59 31.99 -18.50
C SER A 880 -25.91 31.26 -18.27
N ASN A 881 -26.96 31.70 -18.96
CA ASN A 881 -28.32 31.16 -18.84
C ASN A 881 -28.31 29.63 -18.86
N ARG A 882 -28.96 29.03 -17.85
CA ARG A 882 -29.19 27.57 -17.76
C ARG A 882 -29.86 27.10 -19.06
N LEU A 883 -29.30 26.07 -19.69
CA LEU A 883 -29.96 25.22 -20.68
C LEU A 883 -30.20 23.84 -20.06
#